data_AF-A0A7K8DFP0-F1
#
_entry.id   AF-A0A7K8DFP0-F1
#
_cell.length_a   1.000
_cell.length_b   1.000
_cell.length_c   1.000
_cell.angle_alpha   90.00
_cell.angle_beta   90.00
_cell.angle_gamma   90.00
#
_symmetry.space_group_name_H-M   'P 1'
#
loop_
_entity.id
_entity.type
_entity.pdbx_description
1 polymer ?
#
loop_
_entity_poly.entity_id
_entity_poly.type
_entity_poly.pdbx_seq_one_letter_code
_entity_poly.pdbx_strand_id
1 'polypeptide(L)'
;EHRQNSREHVVRESRQDRELGTCPRESPSFHSRFTALTIAREPRSEHGAKDGAVGTGQGCANASSGAATAVTSALFEPGGDGQTPQVVVLVGAPGMGKTTMVRRVMVEWGEGTLHTHFDFVFCVDCKAITLPMEASVADLVSQCCPGLRVPAGKILDDQKKILFIFDGFEALGFSLVQPEAELSSDPREVKPLELTLMSLLKKTLLPEASLLITTRPVALGSLGQCLEGEYYVEILGFSAARREEYFHRYFENPSKADMAFRCARGNEILYSLCVIPVMSWTVCTILEQELCGTKNLLECSKATTGMMMFYLSQLLKHRDRDNPQVLQQFLLQLCSLAADGIWKHKVLFEEKEIKDCGLDQPGLLPFFLNERIPKEGEDHGTVYAFTHLHLQEFFAAMFYALEGDGEMVSSLGRLEKDVNKLLESYSKSRKDLNVTVRFLFGLVSQKSIEYMDKTIGCRISPRAREELLKWLQGRHRGLSHLGQALKVSEMDTFHFLFEMNEKSFAQSALGHFTDLDLQDTKLTLYDQMALSFCLQHWDGLGCITLQGCSFHWQDPEAELDASVPCSGVSGAGGHPGALAVRRREELPCPIHLLCRALRHRGSALRVLRLQWCRLSESCCAELAALLAEHPGLAQLELGDSSLGDSGVRLLCEGLRTPGCRLRVLR
;
A
#
# COMPACT_ATOMS: atom_id res chain seq x y z
N GLU A 1 -29.65 -11.20 -25.81
CA GLU A 1 -29.72 -12.33 -24.86
C GLU A 1 -28.34 -12.69 -24.29
N HIS A 2 -27.35 -13.12 -25.08
CA HIS A 2 -26.03 -13.52 -24.55
C HIS A 2 -25.24 -12.42 -23.83
N ARG A 3 -25.28 -11.17 -24.32
CA ARG A 3 -24.68 -10.01 -23.63
C ARG A 3 -25.34 -9.75 -22.27
N GLN A 4 -26.66 -9.93 -22.20
CA GLN A 4 -27.44 -9.77 -20.97
C GLN A 4 -27.10 -10.88 -19.96
N ASN A 5 -27.00 -12.13 -20.41
CA ASN A 5 -26.61 -13.26 -19.55
C ASN A 5 -25.18 -13.11 -19.00
N SER A 6 -24.23 -12.61 -19.80
CA SER A 6 -22.87 -12.32 -19.34
C SER A 6 -22.85 -11.20 -18.29
N ARG A 7 -23.59 -10.11 -18.51
CA ARG A 7 -23.74 -9.02 -17.53
C ARG A 7 -24.39 -9.49 -16.23
N GLU A 8 -25.47 -10.26 -16.32
CA GLU A 8 -26.17 -10.80 -15.15
C GLU A 8 -25.30 -11.79 -14.35
N HIS A 9 -24.50 -12.60 -15.03
CA HIS A 9 -23.52 -13.48 -14.41
C HIS A 9 -22.46 -12.68 -13.65
N VAL A 10 -21.86 -11.69 -14.30
CA VAL A 10 -20.82 -10.83 -13.71
C VAL A 10 -21.33 -10.04 -12.50
N VAL A 11 -22.56 -9.50 -12.58
CA VAL A 11 -23.19 -8.81 -11.43
C VAL A 11 -23.47 -9.78 -10.29
N ARG A 12 -23.92 -11.01 -10.59
CA ARG A 12 -24.19 -12.02 -9.57
C ARG A 12 -22.91 -12.47 -8.86
N GLU A 13 -21.86 -12.76 -9.62
CA GLU A 13 -20.56 -13.18 -9.05
C GLU A 13 -19.91 -12.07 -8.23
N SER A 14 -19.89 -10.85 -8.75
CA SER A 14 -19.30 -9.70 -8.06
C SER A 14 -20.05 -9.34 -6.77
N ARG A 15 -21.33 -9.74 -6.64
CA ARG A 15 -22.16 -9.57 -5.44
C ARG A 15 -22.08 -10.76 -4.47
N GLN A 16 -21.82 -11.97 -4.96
CA GLN A 16 -21.74 -13.19 -4.15
C GLN A 16 -20.37 -13.43 -3.52
N ASP A 17 -19.31 -12.89 -4.12
CA ASP A 17 -17.94 -13.02 -3.63
C ASP A 17 -17.76 -12.18 -2.35
N ARG A 18 -18.10 -12.79 -1.20
CA ARG A 18 -18.05 -12.21 0.15
C ARG A 18 -16.79 -11.37 0.30
N GLU A 19 -16.95 -10.13 0.75
CA GLU A 19 -15.79 -9.30 1.08
C GLU A 19 -14.90 -10.08 2.06
N LEU A 20 -13.62 -10.20 1.69
CA LEU A 20 -12.55 -10.57 2.61
C LEU A 20 -12.64 -9.59 3.80
N GLY A 21 -13.22 -10.03 4.93
CA GLY A 21 -13.38 -9.21 6.13
C GLY A 21 -14.77 -9.15 6.77
N THR A 22 -15.84 -9.73 6.21
CA THR A 22 -17.12 -9.78 6.95
C THR A 22 -17.21 -11.00 7.85
N CYS A 23 -17.22 -10.77 9.16
CA CYS A 23 -17.76 -11.71 10.14
C CYS A 23 -19.21 -12.10 9.73
N PRO A 24 -19.76 -13.28 10.12
CA PRO A 24 -20.99 -13.87 9.54
C PRO A 24 -22.30 -13.10 9.71
N ARG A 25 -22.27 -11.87 10.24
CA ARG A 25 -23.47 -11.05 10.43
C ARG A 25 -23.77 -10.30 9.14
N GLU A 26 -24.84 -10.74 8.48
CA GLU A 26 -25.66 -10.05 7.48
C GLU A 26 -24.89 -9.00 6.65
N SER A 27 -24.30 -9.46 5.54
CA SER A 27 -23.58 -8.59 4.61
C SER A 27 -24.53 -7.64 3.89
N PRO A 28 -24.44 -6.30 4.09
CA PRO A 28 -25.18 -5.35 3.28
C PRO A 28 -24.57 -5.27 1.87
N SER A 29 -25.35 -4.76 0.91
CA SER A 29 -25.01 -4.71 -0.52
C SER A 29 -23.64 -4.10 -0.82
N PHE A 30 -22.91 -4.60 -1.83
CA PHE A 30 -21.61 -4.05 -2.25
C PHE A 30 -21.65 -2.53 -2.47
N HIS A 31 -22.75 -2.01 -3.01
CA HIS A 31 -22.97 -0.57 -3.23
C HIS A 31 -23.03 0.27 -1.95
N SER A 32 -23.55 -0.28 -0.84
CA SER A 32 -23.71 0.50 0.40
C SER A 32 -22.40 0.67 1.18
N ARG A 33 -21.36 -0.13 0.89
CA ARG A 33 -20.06 -0.07 1.59
C ARG A 33 -18.89 0.39 0.73
N PHE A 34 -18.99 0.35 -0.60
CA PHE A 34 -17.93 0.86 -1.47
C PHE A 34 -17.66 2.35 -1.19
N THR A 35 -16.41 2.80 -1.11
CA THR A 35 -16.06 4.23 -1.01
C THR A 35 -15.05 4.57 -2.11
N ALA A 36 -15.21 5.72 -2.77
CA ALA A 36 -14.40 6.07 -3.92
C ALA A 36 -12.91 6.25 -3.57
N LEU A 37 -12.05 5.73 -4.44
CA LEU A 37 -10.59 5.85 -4.33
C LEU A 37 -10.09 7.00 -5.21
N THR A 38 -9.05 7.66 -4.75
CA THR A 38 -8.31 8.66 -5.51
C THR A 38 -7.29 7.94 -6.38
N ILE A 39 -7.21 8.32 -7.66
CA ILE A 39 -6.23 7.78 -8.59
C ILE A 39 -5.46 8.92 -9.25
N ALA A 40 -4.18 8.71 -9.52
CA ALA A 40 -3.35 9.64 -10.28
C ALA A 40 -3.02 9.04 -11.64
N ARG A 41 -3.11 9.87 -12.68
CA ARG A 41 -2.65 9.53 -14.03
C ARG A 41 -1.21 9.98 -14.16
N GLU A 42 -0.29 9.06 -14.43
CA GLU A 42 1.07 9.43 -14.83
C GLU A 42 1.13 9.50 -16.37
N PRO A 43 1.66 10.59 -16.95
CA PRO A 43 1.85 10.67 -18.40
C PRO A 43 2.88 9.63 -18.85
N ARG A 44 2.74 9.11 -20.08
CA ARG A 44 3.74 8.26 -20.76
C ARG A 44 5.12 8.92 -20.60
N SER A 45 5.99 8.34 -19.78
CA SER A 45 7.38 8.78 -19.65
C SER A 45 8.28 7.69 -20.19
N GLU A 46 9.19 8.09 -21.09
CA GLU A 46 10.23 7.30 -21.74
C GLU A 46 11.06 6.51 -20.71
N HIS A 47 10.59 5.33 -20.30
CA HIS A 47 11.34 4.39 -19.47
C HIS A 47 12.26 3.52 -20.34
N GLY A 48 13.05 4.19 -21.19
CA GLY A 48 13.87 3.56 -22.21
C GLY A 48 15.23 4.20 -22.39
N ALA A 49 15.88 4.68 -21.33
CA ALA A 49 17.34 4.88 -21.29
C ALA A 49 17.77 5.35 -19.89
N LYS A 50 18.13 4.42 -19.00
CA LYS A 50 19.02 4.72 -17.87
C LYS A 50 20.20 3.76 -17.94
N ASP A 51 21.05 3.96 -18.93
CA ASP A 51 22.44 3.55 -18.87
C ASP A 51 23.33 4.74 -19.25
N GLY A 52 24.23 5.05 -18.31
CA GLY A 52 25.36 5.99 -18.33
C GLY A 52 25.45 7.10 -19.39
N ALA A 53 25.17 8.35 -18.99
CA ALA A 53 26.02 9.49 -19.35
C ALA A 53 25.72 10.71 -18.45
N VAL A 54 26.78 11.24 -17.86
CA VAL A 54 26.83 12.58 -17.26
C VAL A 54 26.68 13.61 -18.38
N GLY A 55 25.71 14.51 -18.30
CA GLY A 55 25.60 15.62 -19.26
C GLY A 55 24.35 16.47 -19.12
N THR A 56 24.52 17.64 -18.50
CA THR A 56 23.90 18.97 -18.77
C THR A 56 22.46 19.05 -19.30
N GLY A 57 21.66 19.83 -18.56
CA GLY A 57 20.22 20.01 -18.70
C GLY A 57 19.68 20.50 -20.05
N GLN A 58 18.39 20.26 -20.23
CA GLN A 58 17.49 21.20 -20.88
C GLN A 58 16.07 20.97 -20.39
N GLY A 59 15.35 22.06 -20.15
CA GLY A 59 14.10 22.07 -19.40
C GLY A 59 12.93 21.37 -20.10
N CYS A 60 12.03 20.84 -19.29
CA CYS A 60 10.68 20.51 -19.71
C CYS A 60 9.68 21.30 -18.88
N ALA A 61 8.78 21.95 -19.62
CA ALA A 61 7.83 22.94 -19.18
C ALA A 61 6.74 22.35 -18.27
N ASN A 62 6.27 23.22 -17.37
CA ASN A 62 4.97 23.26 -16.71
C ASN A 62 3.93 22.23 -17.23
N ALA A 63 3.80 21.12 -16.51
CA ALA A 63 2.55 20.39 -16.44
C ALA A 63 2.11 20.41 -14.98
N SER A 64 1.12 21.26 -14.68
CA SER A 64 0.32 21.15 -13.47
C SER A 64 -0.41 19.80 -13.50
N SER A 65 0.27 18.75 -13.05
CA SER A 65 -0.34 17.45 -12.75
C SER A 65 -1.19 17.65 -11.49
N GLY A 66 -2.39 18.18 -11.68
CA GLY A 66 -3.44 18.06 -10.68
C GLY A 66 -3.79 16.58 -10.59
N ALA A 67 -3.64 15.98 -9.41
CA ALA A 67 -4.24 14.70 -9.12
C ALA A 67 -5.75 14.85 -9.37
N ALA A 68 -6.23 14.35 -10.49
CA ALA A 68 -7.66 14.35 -10.77
C ALA A 68 -8.28 13.25 -9.92
N THR A 69 -9.29 13.57 -9.12
CA THR A 69 -10.19 12.58 -8.50
C THR A 69 -10.96 11.86 -9.60
N ALA A 70 -10.30 10.97 -10.32
CA ALA A 70 -10.89 10.28 -11.44
C ALA A 70 -11.73 9.11 -10.91
N VAL A 71 -13.02 9.18 -11.19
CA VAL A 71 -13.98 8.11 -11.00
C VAL A 71 -13.62 6.97 -11.97
N THR A 72 -14.04 5.74 -11.69
CA THR A 72 -13.87 4.55 -12.57
C THR A 72 -14.18 4.83 -14.05
N SER A 73 -15.08 5.77 -14.33
CA SER A 73 -15.40 6.26 -15.68
C SER A 73 -14.20 6.69 -16.50
N ALA A 74 -13.14 7.19 -15.86
CA ALA A 74 -12.01 7.82 -16.50
C ALA A 74 -10.89 6.84 -16.92
N LEU A 75 -11.00 5.53 -16.65
CA LEU A 75 -9.92 4.57 -16.93
C LEU A 75 -9.63 4.41 -18.43
N PHE A 76 -10.67 4.42 -19.27
CA PHE A 76 -10.57 4.24 -20.73
C PHE A 76 -11.00 5.50 -21.50
N GLU A 77 -10.99 6.67 -20.85
CA GLU A 77 -11.23 7.93 -21.54
C GLU A 77 -9.95 8.42 -22.25
N PRO A 78 -10.06 9.08 -23.41
CA PRO A 78 -8.90 9.59 -24.12
C PRO A 78 -8.13 10.60 -23.26
N GLY A 79 -6.79 10.49 -23.31
CA GLY A 79 -5.89 11.39 -22.59
C GLY A 79 -5.89 12.81 -23.17
N GLY A 80 -5.03 13.68 -22.63
CA GLY A 80 -4.82 15.03 -23.17
C GLY A 80 -4.29 15.05 -24.62
N ASP A 81 -3.81 13.90 -25.11
CA ASP A 81 -3.35 13.62 -26.47
C ASP A 81 -4.46 13.11 -27.42
N GLY A 82 -5.67 12.87 -26.91
CA GLY A 82 -6.83 12.43 -27.70
C GLY A 82 -6.83 10.95 -28.09
N GLN A 83 -5.82 10.16 -27.67
CA GLN A 83 -5.81 8.71 -27.90
C GLN A 83 -6.50 7.96 -26.74
N THR A 84 -7.35 7.00 -27.09
CA THR A 84 -7.97 6.09 -26.12
C THR A 84 -6.96 5.01 -25.73
N PRO A 85 -6.64 4.84 -24.43
CA PRO A 85 -5.71 3.80 -24.00
C PRO A 85 -6.34 2.42 -24.22
N GLN A 86 -5.64 1.51 -24.89
CA GLN A 86 -6.07 0.12 -25.03
C GLN A 86 -5.53 -0.78 -23.91
N VAL A 87 -4.46 -0.37 -23.24
CA VAL A 87 -3.87 -1.10 -22.09
C VAL A 87 -3.78 -0.13 -20.93
N VAL A 88 -4.51 -0.43 -19.87
CA VAL A 88 -4.52 0.34 -18.62
C VAL A 88 -3.89 -0.52 -17.54
N VAL A 89 -2.84 -0.01 -16.92
CA VAL A 89 -2.16 -0.69 -15.81
C VAL A 89 -2.46 0.06 -14.52
N LEU A 90 -3.25 -0.56 -13.66
CA LEU A 90 -3.64 -0.04 -12.36
C LEU A 90 -2.65 -0.50 -11.30
N VAL A 91 -1.84 0.43 -10.80
CA VAL A 91 -0.74 0.18 -9.87
C VAL A 91 -1.14 0.62 -8.47
N GLY A 92 -0.84 -0.19 -7.46
CA GLY A 92 -1.02 0.22 -6.07
C GLY A 92 -0.37 -0.73 -5.07
N ALA A 93 0.00 -0.21 -3.91
CA ALA A 93 0.52 -1.01 -2.80
C ALA A 93 -0.51 -2.06 -2.31
N PRO A 94 -0.10 -3.08 -1.54
CA PRO A 94 -1.02 -3.98 -0.85
C PRO A 94 -2.13 -3.23 -0.11
N GLY A 95 -3.36 -3.75 -0.13
CA GLY A 95 -4.49 -3.16 0.59
C GLY A 95 -5.07 -1.85 0.03
N MET A 96 -4.51 -1.29 -1.05
CA MET A 96 -5.00 -0.05 -1.68
C MET A 96 -6.36 -0.18 -2.40
N GLY A 97 -6.94 -1.37 -2.49
CA GLY A 97 -8.26 -1.58 -3.09
C GLY A 97 -8.26 -1.87 -4.61
N LYS A 98 -7.15 -2.36 -5.17
CA LYS A 98 -7.06 -2.79 -6.59
C LYS A 98 -8.18 -3.75 -7.00
N THR A 99 -8.31 -4.89 -6.32
CA THR A 99 -9.38 -5.87 -6.56
C THR A 99 -10.77 -5.27 -6.33
N THR A 100 -10.93 -4.38 -5.34
CA THR A 100 -12.20 -3.67 -5.10
C THR A 100 -12.56 -2.74 -6.26
N MET A 101 -11.57 -2.10 -6.88
CA MET A 101 -11.76 -1.27 -8.07
C MET A 101 -12.14 -2.11 -9.29
N VAL A 102 -11.51 -3.26 -9.49
CA VAL A 102 -11.92 -4.23 -10.54
C VAL A 102 -13.37 -4.66 -10.36
N ARG A 103 -13.74 -5.06 -9.14
CA ARG A 103 -15.13 -5.44 -8.82
C ARG A 103 -16.10 -4.30 -9.11
N ARG A 104 -15.72 -3.06 -8.79
CA ARG A 104 -16.54 -1.88 -9.12
C ARG A 104 -16.72 -1.70 -10.63
N VAL A 105 -15.64 -1.81 -11.41
CA VAL A 105 -15.71 -1.75 -12.89
C VAL A 105 -16.65 -2.84 -13.43
N MET A 106 -16.55 -4.07 -12.90
CA MET A 106 -17.42 -5.19 -13.29
C MET A 106 -18.89 -4.96 -12.95
N VAL A 107 -19.20 -4.44 -11.76
CA VAL A 107 -20.58 -4.12 -11.33
C VAL A 107 -21.15 -2.99 -12.18
N GLU A 108 -20.41 -1.90 -12.37
CA GLU A 108 -20.86 -0.74 -13.15
C GLU A 108 -21.06 -1.10 -14.63
N TRP A 109 -20.19 -1.95 -15.20
CA TRP A 109 -20.40 -2.49 -16.54
C TRP A 109 -21.63 -3.40 -16.63
N GLY A 110 -21.80 -4.30 -15.67
CA GLY A 110 -22.92 -5.23 -15.62
C GLY A 110 -24.28 -4.55 -15.45
N GLU A 111 -24.34 -3.46 -14.69
CA GLU A 111 -25.51 -2.59 -14.54
C GLU A 111 -25.71 -1.64 -15.74
N GLY A 112 -24.73 -1.55 -16.64
CA GLY A 112 -24.77 -0.71 -17.82
C GLY A 112 -24.54 0.78 -17.54
N THR A 113 -23.94 1.12 -16.40
CA THR A 113 -23.69 2.51 -15.99
C THR A 113 -22.39 3.07 -16.56
N LEU A 114 -21.33 2.25 -16.69
CA LEU A 114 -20.03 2.66 -17.25
C LEU A 114 -19.45 1.61 -18.20
N HIS A 115 -18.48 2.04 -19.03
CA HIS A 115 -17.78 1.20 -20.00
C HIS A 115 -18.70 0.44 -20.98
N THR A 116 -19.85 1.02 -21.31
CA THR A 116 -20.89 0.39 -22.16
C THR A 116 -20.46 0.15 -23.61
N HIS A 117 -19.30 0.69 -24.02
CA HIS A 117 -18.71 0.43 -25.33
C HIS A 117 -18.14 -0.98 -25.45
N PHE A 118 -17.90 -1.70 -24.34
CA PHE A 118 -17.56 -3.12 -24.34
C PHE A 118 -18.80 -4.00 -24.26
N ASP A 119 -18.88 -4.97 -25.17
CA ASP A 119 -19.93 -5.99 -25.18
C ASP A 119 -19.62 -7.16 -24.24
N PHE A 120 -18.34 -7.42 -24.00
CA PHE A 120 -17.86 -8.51 -23.14
C PHE A 120 -16.71 -8.04 -22.25
N VAL A 121 -16.77 -8.42 -20.97
CA VAL A 121 -15.71 -8.20 -19.98
C VAL A 121 -15.36 -9.54 -19.35
N PHE A 122 -14.11 -9.97 -19.46
CA PHE A 122 -13.61 -11.22 -18.89
C PHE A 122 -12.61 -10.91 -17.80
N CYS A 123 -12.91 -11.29 -16.56
CA CYS A 123 -12.05 -11.05 -15.42
C CYS A 123 -11.33 -12.34 -15.01
N VAL A 124 -10.01 -12.31 -15.09
CA VAL A 124 -9.10 -13.38 -14.68
C VAL A 124 -8.53 -13.03 -13.31
N ASP A 125 -8.95 -13.77 -12.28
CA ASP A 125 -8.29 -13.72 -10.97
C ASP A 125 -6.97 -14.49 -11.06
N CYS A 126 -5.86 -13.76 -11.16
CA CYS A 126 -4.54 -14.34 -11.34
C CYS A 126 -4.08 -15.19 -10.15
N LYS A 127 -4.73 -15.06 -8.99
CA LYS A 127 -4.42 -15.84 -7.78
C LYS A 127 -5.14 -17.19 -7.75
N ALA A 128 -6.19 -17.35 -8.55
CA ALA A 128 -7.13 -18.46 -8.49
C ALA A 128 -7.33 -19.13 -9.85
N ILE A 129 -6.32 -19.11 -10.73
CA ILE A 129 -6.44 -19.74 -12.05
C ILE A 129 -6.54 -21.26 -11.88
N THR A 130 -7.71 -21.81 -12.21
CA THR A 130 -8.00 -23.26 -12.17
C THR A 130 -7.81 -23.97 -13.51
N LEU A 131 -7.20 -23.31 -14.51
CA LEU A 131 -6.98 -23.90 -15.83
C LEU A 131 -5.90 -25.00 -15.79
N PRO A 132 -5.99 -26.00 -16.70
CA PRO A 132 -4.91 -26.96 -16.88
C PRO A 132 -3.59 -26.28 -17.27
N MET A 133 -2.47 -27.01 -17.15
CA MET A 133 -1.14 -26.50 -17.55
C MET A 133 -1.09 -26.02 -19.00
N GLU A 134 -1.96 -26.55 -19.86
CA GLU A 134 -2.16 -26.09 -21.23
C GLU A 134 -3.61 -25.64 -21.42
N ALA A 135 -3.81 -24.43 -21.95
CA ALA A 135 -5.12 -23.84 -22.17
C ALA A 135 -5.09 -22.84 -23.33
N SER A 136 -6.22 -22.70 -24.03
CA SER A 136 -6.43 -21.67 -25.05
C SER A 136 -7.13 -20.43 -24.47
N VAL A 137 -7.21 -19.34 -25.25
CA VAL A 137 -7.99 -18.16 -24.85
C VAL A 137 -9.49 -18.47 -24.80
N ALA A 138 -9.95 -19.40 -25.64
CA ALA A 138 -11.33 -19.89 -25.58
C ALA A 138 -11.66 -20.58 -24.25
N ASP A 139 -10.70 -21.32 -23.68
CA ASP A 139 -10.86 -21.97 -22.37
C ASP A 139 -10.92 -20.94 -21.24
N LEU A 140 -10.06 -19.91 -21.30
CA LEU A 140 -10.05 -18.78 -20.36
C LEU A 140 -11.40 -18.02 -20.36
N VAL A 141 -11.94 -17.74 -21.56
CA VAL A 141 -13.26 -17.09 -21.71
C VAL A 141 -14.37 -17.96 -21.13
N SER A 142 -14.30 -19.27 -21.36
CA SER A 142 -15.31 -20.23 -20.87
C SER A 142 -15.29 -20.34 -19.34
N GLN A 143 -14.11 -20.30 -18.72
CA GLN A 143 -13.95 -20.26 -17.26
C GLN A 143 -14.54 -18.98 -16.65
N CYS A 144 -14.31 -17.83 -17.28
CA CYS A 144 -14.84 -16.53 -16.80
C CYS A 144 -16.38 -16.45 -16.88
N CYS A 145 -17.00 -17.18 -17.82
CA CYS A 145 -18.45 -17.15 -18.05
C CYS A 145 -18.98 -18.54 -18.48
N PRO A 146 -19.15 -19.50 -17.55
CA PRO A 146 -19.59 -20.87 -17.88
C PRO A 146 -20.97 -20.94 -18.55
N GLY A 147 -21.83 -19.95 -18.30
CA GLY A 147 -23.19 -19.85 -18.86
C GLY A 147 -23.25 -19.36 -20.32
N LEU A 148 -22.12 -19.02 -20.94
CA LEU A 148 -22.05 -18.43 -22.27
C LEU A 148 -22.19 -19.53 -23.34
N ARG A 149 -23.42 -19.77 -23.81
CA ARG A 149 -23.75 -20.83 -24.80
C ARG A 149 -23.19 -20.60 -26.23
N VAL A 150 -22.52 -19.48 -26.48
CA VAL A 150 -21.92 -19.18 -27.79
C VAL A 150 -20.50 -19.74 -27.80
N PRO A 151 -20.03 -20.41 -28.88
CA PRO A 151 -18.64 -20.82 -28.97
C PRO A 151 -17.75 -19.58 -28.81
N ALA A 152 -16.80 -19.60 -27.86
CA ALA A 152 -15.90 -18.47 -27.58
C ALA A 152 -15.32 -17.87 -28.88
N GLY A 153 -15.09 -18.68 -29.91
CA GLY A 153 -14.66 -18.25 -31.24
C GLY A 153 -15.49 -17.11 -31.87
N LYS A 154 -16.84 -17.11 -31.78
CA LYS A 154 -17.67 -16.02 -32.35
C LYS A 154 -17.66 -14.73 -31.54
N ILE A 155 -17.27 -14.84 -30.26
CA ILE A 155 -17.19 -13.68 -29.36
C ILE A 155 -15.91 -12.90 -29.64
N LEU A 156 -14.84 -13.63 -29.98
CA LEU A 156 -13.52 -13.08 -30.26
C LEU A 156 -13.41 -12.40 -31.64
N ASP A 157 -14.46 -12.44 -32.47
CA ASP A 157 -14.49 -11.83 -33.81
C ASP A 157 -14.51 -10.28 -33.76
N ASP A 158 -15.21 -9.67 -32.79
CA ASP A 158 -15.25 -8.19 -32.61
C ASP A 158 -14.37 -7.75 -31.43
N GLN A 159 -13.06 -7.80 -31.65
CA GLN A 159 -12.03 -7.60 -30.64
C GLN A 159 -12.14 -6.25 -29.91
N LYS A 160 -12.52 -5.17 -30.62
CA LYS A 160 -12.65 -3.81 -30.06
C LYS A 160 -13.71 -3.70 -28.97
N LYS A 161 -14.63 -4.67 -28.91
CA LYS A 161 -15.72 -4.73 -27.95
C LYS A 161 -15.41 -5.61 -26.74
N ILE A 162 -14.17 -6.07 -26.61
CA ILE A 162 -13.73 -6.98 -25.55
C ILE A 162 -12.76 -6.28 -24.61
N LEU A 163 -13.00 -6.45 -23.31
CA LEU A 163 -12.07 -6.09 -22.25
C LEU A 163 -11.66 -7.34 -21.48
N PHE A 164 -10.36 -7.60 -21.39
CA PHE A 164 -9.79 -8.55 -20.45
C PHE A 164 -9.27 -7.81 -19.22
N ILE A 165 -9.63 -8.29 -18.04
CA ILE A 165 -9.13 -7.80 -16.76
C ILE A 165 -8.25 -8.88 -16.15
N PHE A 166 -7.00 -8.53 -15.85
CA PHE A 166 -6.07 -9.37 -15.09
C PHE A 166 -5.90 -8.80 -13.69
N ASP A 167 -6.57 -9.40 -12.69
CA ASP A 167 -6.48 -8.91 -11.30
C ASP A 167 -5.38 -9.63 -10.52
N GLY A 168 -4.38 -8.87 -10.07
CA GLY A 168 -3.27 -9.36 -9.25
C GLY A 168 -2.17 -10.05 -10.06
N PHE A 169 -1.70 -9.40 -11.12
CA PHE A 169 -0.68 -9.91 -12.04
C PHE A 169 0.54 -10.53 -11.34
N GLU A 170 0.97 -9.98 -10.20
CA GLU A 170 2.11 -10.48 -9.45
C GLU A 170 2.00 -11.95 -9.00
N ALA A 171 0.77 -12.52 -8.96
CA ALA A 171 0.53 -13.90 -8.58
C ALA A 171 0.91 -14.92 -9.67
N LEU A 172 1.04 -14.47 -10.93
CA LEU A 172 1.35 -15.37 -12.04
C LEU A 172 2.77 -15.94 -11.97
N GLY A 173 3.74 -15.19 -11.43
CA GLY A 173 5.09 -15.68 -11.14
C GLY A 173 5.94 -16.14 -12.34
N PHE A 174 5.44 -15.98 -13.57
CA PHE A 174 6.09 -16.42 -14.81
C PHE A 174 7.17 -15.44 -15.31
N SER A 175 8.13 -15.94 -16.10
CA SER A 175 9.19 -15.13 -16.67
C SER A 175 8.67 -14.39 -17.91
N LEU A 176 8.77 -13.07 -17.93
CA LEU A 176 8.34 -12.24 -19.07
C LEU A 176 9.36 -12.21 -20.22
N VAL A 177 10.50 -12.88 -20.05
CA VAL A 177 11.56 -13.03 -21.06
C VAL A 177 11.36 -14.36 -21.77
N GLN A 178 10.37 -14.45 -22.65
CA GLN A 178 10.18 -15.60 -23.55
C GLN A 178 10.35 -15.19 -25.02
N PRO A 179 10.87 -16.09 -25.88
CA PRO A 179 11.06 -15.79 -27.30
C PRO A 179 9.72 -15.52 -27.99
N GLU A 180 9.61 -14.41 -28.73
CA GLU A 180 8.38 -14.03 -29.46
C GLU A 180 7.94 -15.07 -30.49
N ALA A 181 8.87 -15.92 -30.96
CA ALA A 181 8.60 -16.99 -31.89
C ALA A 181 7.69 -18.11 -31.32
N GLU A 182 7.56 -18.22 -29.99
CA GLU A 182 6.76 -19.26 -29.34
C GLU A 182 5.32 -18.80 -29.03
N LEU A 183 5.01 -17.52 -29.23
CA LEU A 183 3.70 -16.94 -28.96
C LEU A 183 2.63 -17.49 -29.93
N SER A 184 1.39 -17.54 -29.48
CA SER A 184 0.26 -17.95 -30.33
C SER A 184 -0.32 -16.75 -31.08
N SER A 185 -0.92 -17.03 -32.23
CA SER A 185 -1.70 -16.10 -33.05
C SER A 185 -3.15 -16.55 -33.28
N ASP A 186 -3.51 -17.79 -32.88
CA ASP A 186 -4.88 -18.30 -32.92
C ASP A 186 -5.43 -18.45 -31.50
N PRO A 187 -6.52 -17.75 -31.12
CA PRO A 187 -7.11 -17.85 -29.79
C PRO A 187 -7.65 -19.24 -29.42
N ARG A 188 -7.74 -20.16 -30.39
CA ARG A 188 -8.14 -21.55 -30.21
C ARG A 188 -6.99 -22.52 -30.01
N GLU A 189 -5.77 -22.07 -30.26
CA GLU A 189 -4.59 -22.91 -30.08
C GLU A 189 -4.37 -23.17 -28.59
N VAL A 190 -4.25 -24.44 -28.22
CA VAL A 190 -3.92 -24.84 -26.86
C VAL A 190 -2.40 -24.80 -26.73
N LYS A 191 -1.91 -23.94 -25.84
CA LYS A 191 -0.50 -23.81 -25.48
C LYS A 191 -0.35 -23.85 -23.96
N PRO A 192 0.88 -24.02 -23.43
CA PRO A 192 1.15 -23.76 -22.02
C PRO A 192 0.50 -22.45 -21.56
N LEU A 193 -0.20 -22.47 -20.43
CA LEU A 193 -0.98 -21.34 -19.94
C LEU A 193 -0.17 -20.02 -19.90
N GLU A 194 1.10 -20.12 -19.51
CA GLU A 194 2.05 -19.00 -19.53
C GLU A 194 2.16 -18.35 -20.92
N LEU A 195 2.33 -19.15 -21.97
CA LEU A 195 2.42 -18.66 -23.36
C LEU A 195 1.10 -18.06 -23.84
N THR A 196 -0.04 -18.65 -23.47
CA THR A 196 -1.36 -18.14 -23.82
C THR A 196 -1.61 -16.76 -23.18
N LEU A 197 -1.30 -16.61 -21.89
CA LEU A 197 -1.39 -15.33 -21.19
C LEU A 197 -0.41 -14.30 -21.75
N MET A 198 0.83 -14.70 -22.03
CA MET A 198 1.84 -13.84 -22.65
C MET A 198 1.38 -13.32 -24.01
N SER A 199 0.77 -14.18 -24.82
CA SER A 199 0.29 -13.84 -26.15
C SER A 199 -0.84 -12.79 -26.10
N LEU A 200 -1.69 -12.82 -25.07
CA LEU A 200 -2.68 -11.77 -24.81
C LEU A 200 -2.03 -10.47 -24.34
N LEU A 201 -1.09 -10.54 -23.40
CA LEU A 201 -0.41 -9.36 -22.83
C LEU A 201 0.42 -8.61 -23.88
N LYS A 202 1.19 -9.34 -24.71
CA LYS A 202 1.94 -8.81 -25.86
C LYS A 202 1.06 -8.47 -27.07
N LYS A 203 -0.25 -8.69 -26.98
CA LYS A 203 -1.21 -8.42 -28.05
C LYS A 203 -0.93 -9.15 -29.37
N THR A 204 -0.19 -10.27 -29.34
CA THR A 204 -0.10 -11.17 -30.49
C THR A 204 -1.43 -11.88 -30.72
N LEU A 205 -2.15 -12.17 -29.63
CA LEU A 205 -3.54 -12.57 -29.63
C LEU A 205 -4.44 -11.37 -29.34
N LEU A 206 -5.49 -11.21 -30.15
CA LEU A 206 -6.54 -10.20 -30.00
C LEU A 206 -5.98 -8.76 -29.89
N PRO A 207 -5.21 -8.27 -30.89
CA PRO A 207 -4.50 -6.99 -30.79
C PRO A 207 -5.39 -5.77 -30.54
N GLU A 208 -6.64 -5.81 -30.99
CA GLU A 208 -7.58 -4.69 -30.81
C GLU A 208 -8.39 -4.78 -29.50
N ALA A 209 -8.23 -5.85 -28.71
CA ALA A 209 -8.88 -5.97 -27.42
C ALA A 209 -8.24 -5.03 -26.39
N SER A 210 -9.05 -4.60 -25.43
CA SER A 210 -8.59 -3.75 -24.32
C SER A 210 -8.17 -4.60 -23.12
N LEU A 211 -7.15 -4.14 -22.41
CA LEU A 211 -6.61 -4.80 -21.22
C LEU A 211 -6.68 -3.84 -20.01
N LEU A 212 -7.17 -4.34 -18.88
CA LEU A 212 -7.02 -3.71 -17.57
C LEU A 212 -6.22 -4.65 -16.67
N ILE A 213 -5.01 -4.26 -16.28
CA ILE A 213 -4.11 -5.11 -15.49
C ILE A 213 -3.91 -4.45 -14.13
N THR A 214 -4.19 -5.16 -13.04
CA THR A 214 -3.83 -4.68 -11.70
C THR A 214 -2.53 -5.33 -11.25
N THR A 215 -1.63 -4.52 -10.70
CA THR A 215 -0.31 -4.99 -10.26
C THR A 215 0.22 -4.19 -9.08
N ARG A 216 1.26 -4.72 -8.43
CA ARG A 216 2.05 -3.98 -7.42
C ARG A 216 3.21 -3.23 -8.09
N PRO A 217 3.67 -2.12 -7.50
CA PRO A 217 4.84 -1.39 -8.01
C PRO A 217 6.06 -2.26 -8.29
N VAL A 218 6.32 -3.26 -7.43
CA VAL A 218 7.47 -4.17 -7.57
C VAL A 218 7.41 -5.03 -8.85
N ALA A 219 6.21 -5.44 -9.27
CA ALA A 219 6.00 -6.23 -10.48
C ALA A 219 5.78 -5.35 -11.72
N LEU A 220 5.83 -4.02 -11.57
CA LEU A 220 5.63 -3.08 -12.67
C LEU A 220 6.80 -3.11 -13.66
N GLY A 221 8.03 -3.21 -13.16
CA GLY A 221 9.22 -3.18 -14.00
C GLY A 221 9.31 -4.37 -14.95
N SER A 222 8.92 -5.56 -14.48
CA SER A 222 8.84 -6.74 -15.35
C SER A 222 7.67 -6.60 -16.33
N LEU A 223 6.49 -6.18 -15.86
CA LEU A 223 5.31 -5.99 -16.71
C LEU A 223 5.54 -4.96 -17.83
N GLY A 224 6.21 -3.85 -17.53
CA GLY A 224 6.52 -2.79 -18.50
C GLY A 224 7.48 -3.22 -19.61
N GLN A 225 8.27 -4.29 -19.41
CA GLN A 225 9.08 -4.88 -20.50
C GLN A 225 8.25 -5.71 -21.48
N CYS A 226 7.02 -6.07 -21.10
CA CYS A 226 6.14 -6.94 -21.88
C CYS A 226 5.06 -6.15 -22.64
N LEU A 227 4.66 -4.98 -22.13
CA LEU A 227 3.57 -4.19 -22.69
C LEU A 227 4.07 -3.14 -23.69
N GLU A 228 3.23 -2.81 -24.66
CA GLU A 228 3.44 -1.70 -25.58
C GLU A 228 2.29 -0.68 -25.49
N GLY A 229 2.63 0.60 -25.35
CA GLY A 229 1.66 1.70 -25.43
C GLY A 229 0.74 1.80 -24.20
N GLU A 230 1.15 1.27 -23.06
CA GLU A 230 0.39 1.22 -21.83
C GLU A 230 0.20 2.59 -21.17
N TYR A 231 -0.86 2.66 -20.36
CA TYR A 231 -1.24 3.85 -19.61
C TYR A 231 -1.29 3.51 -18.12
N TYR A 232 -0.44 4.15 -17.32
CA TYR A 232 -0.30 3.87 -15.89
C TYR A 232 -1.24 4.74 -15.05
N VAL A 233 -1.94 4.07 -14.14
CA VAL A 233 -2.85 4.70 -13.17
C VAL A 233 -2.44 4.25 -11.78
N GLU A 234 -2.00 5.18 -10.94
CA GLU A 234 -1.61 4.90 -9.55
C GLU A 234 -2.81 5.09 -8.62
N ILE A 235 -3.12 4.10 -7.78
CA ILE A 235 -4.11 4.23 -6.70
C ILE A 235 -3.46 4.91 -5.49
N LEU A 236 -3.96 6.08 -5.13
CA LEU A 236 -3.48 6.85 -3.98
C LEU A 236 -4.25 6.56 -2.68
N GLY A 237 -5.37 5.85 -2.76
CA GLY A 237 -6.22 5.50 -1.62
C GLY A 237 -7.30 6.54 -1.33
N PHE A 238 -7.74 6.64 -0.07
CA PHE A 238 -8.78 7.58 0.34
C PHE A 238 -8.25 9.00 0.56
N SER A 239 -8.87 9.96 -0.12
CA SER A 239 -8.73 11.38 0.25
C SER A 239 -9.36 11.63 1.62
N ALA A 240 -9.10 12.80 2.21
CA ALA A 240 -9.59 13.10 3.55
C ALA A 240 -11.12 13.02 3.66
N ALA A 241 -11.83 13.57 2.68
CA ALA A 241 -13.29 13.49 2.60
C ALA A 241 -13.78 12.03 2.48
N ARG A 242 -13.08 11.21 1.67
CA ARG A 242 -13.43 9.79 1.49
C ARG A 242 -13.17 8.95 2.74
N ARG A 243 -12.23 9.34 3.62
CA ARG A 243 -12.05 8.65 4.91
C ARG A 243 -13.25 8.87 5.83
N GLU A 244 -13.73 10.09 5.94
CA GLU A 244 -14.92 10.38 6.75
C GLU A 244 -16.15 9.63 6.20
N GLU A 245 -16.37 9.67 4.89
CA GLU A 245 -17.42 8.91 4.21
C GLU A 245 -17.33 7.40 4.53
N TYR A 246 -16.12 6.82 4.46
CA TYR A 246 -15.91 5.40 4.77
C TYR A 246 -16.34 5.06 6.20
N PHE A 247 -15.95 5.87 7.19
CA PHE A 247 -16.32 5.64 8.59
C PHE A 247 -17.85 5.71 8.78
N HIS A 248 -18.52 6.66 8.14
CA HIS A 248 -19.99 6.74 8.18
C HIS A 248 -20.68 5.54 7.53
N ARG A 249 -20.15 5.04 6.41
CA ARG A 249 -20.67 3.82 5.77
C ARG A 249 -20.41 2.55 6.57
N TYR A 250 -19.25 2.46 7.25
CA TYR A 250 -18.91 1.29 8.06
C TYR A 250 -19.81 1.16 9.29
N PHE A 251 -19.98 2.23 10.07
CA PHE A 251 -20.65 2.15 11.36
C PHE A 251 -22.17 2.19 11.29
N GLU A 252 -22.75 2.64 10.16
CA GLU A 252 -24.17 2.90 9.85
C GLU A 252 -24.87 3.90 10.80
N ASN A 253 -24.52 3.90 12.09
CA ASN A 253 -24.94 4.83 13.12
C ASN A 253 -24.07 6.11 13.08
N PRO A 254 -24.65 7.29 12.76
CA PRO A 254 -23.89 8.52 12.60
C PRO A 254 -23.12 8.94 13.86
N SER A 255 -23.69 8.77 15.06
CA SER A 255 -23.01 9.15 16.30
C SER A 255 -21.80 8.27 16.59
N LYS A 256 -21.88 6.96 16.31
CA LYS A 256 -20.73 6.05 16.47
C LYS A 256 -19.65 6.37 15.42
N ALA A 257 -20.05 6.63 14.19
CA ALA A 257 -19.15 7.04 13.11
C ALA A 257 -18.38 8.32 13.48
N ASP A 258 -19.06 9.37 13.94
CA ASP A 258 -18.44 10.63 14.35
C ASP A 258 -17.44 10.43 15.50
N MET A 259 -17.78 9.58 16.47
CA MET A 259 -16.88 9.26 17.59
C MET A 259 -15.64 8.49 17.13
N ALA A 260 -15.83 7.47 16.29
CA ALA A 260 -14.74 6.68 15.72
C ALA A 260 -13.82 7.54 14.86
N PHE A 261 -14.38 8.35 13.97
CA PHE A 261 -13.62 9.22 13.08
C PHE A 261 -12.85 10.28 13.85
N ARG A 262 -13.45 10.93 14.86
CA ARG A 262 -12.73 11.86 15.75
C ARG A 262 -11.59 11.18 16.50
N CYS A 263 -11.77 9.93 16.93
CA CYS A 263 -10.73 9.17 17.61
C CYS A 263 -9.55 8.88 16.67
N ALA A 264 -9.83 8.40 15.45
CA ALA A 264 -8.80 8.17 14.44
C ALA A 264 -8.08 9.48 14.05
N ARG A 265 -8.83 10.56 13.78
CA ARG A 265 -8.29 11.88 13.42
C ARG A 265 -7.46 12.51 14.53
N GLY A 266 -7.80 12.27 15.80
CA GLY A 266 -7.02 12.73 16.96
C GLY A 266 -5.66 12.06 17.10
N ASN A 267 -5.34 11.07 16.26
CA ASN A 267 -4.08 10.36 16.24
C ASN A 267 -3.48 10.38 14.82
N GLU A 268 -2.40 11.13 14.64
CA GLU A 268 -1.78 11.35 13.33
C GLU A 268 -1.40 10.05 12.61
N ILE A 269 -0.97 9.02 13.34
CA ILE A 269 -0.56 7.73 12.78
C ILE A 269 -1.78 6.98 12.28
N LEU A 270 -2.81 6.81 13.12
CA LEU A 270 -4.07 6.16 12.73
C LEU A 270 -4.67 6.84 11.50
N TYR A 271 -4.78 8.18 11.54
CA TYR A 271 -5.34 8.94 10.43
C TYR A 271 -4.51 8.83 9.14
N SER A 272 -3.18 8.80 9.25
CA SER A 272 -2.28 8.61 8.09
C SER A 272 -2.45 7.22 7.46
N LEU A 273 -2.64 6.18 8.26
CA LEU A 273 -2.85 4.81 7.77
C LEU A 273 -4.21 4.65 7.11
N CYS A 274 -5.24 5.40 7.54
CA CYS A 274 -6.58 5.37 6.96
C CYS A 274 -6.65 5.87 5.49
N VAL A 275 -5.55 6.34 4.89
CA VAL A 275 -5.43 6.45 3.44
C VAL A 275 -5.64 5.10 2.77
N ILE A 276 -5.09 4.05 3.37
CA ILE A 276 -5.11 2.70 2.83
C ILE A 276 -6.46 2.07 3.23
N PRO A 277 -7.31 1.66 2.27
CA PRO A 277 -8.65 1.14 2.57
C PRO A 277 -8.67 -0.01 3.57
N VAL A 278 -7.76 -0.97 3.44
CA VAL A 278 -7.69 -2.09 4.39
C VAL A 278 -7.34 -1.64 5.81
N MET A 279 -6.52 -0.59 5.96
CA MET A 279 -6.19 -0.05 7.27
C MET A 279 -7.37 0.74 7.85
N SER A 280 -8.14 1.46 7.01
CA SER A 280 -9.41 2.05 7.43
C SER A 280 -10.40 1.01 7.94
N TRP A 281 -10.50 -0.13 7.26
CA TRP A 281 -11.28 -1.27 7.75
C TRP A 281 -10.76 -1.76 9.11
N THR A 282 -9.46 -2.06 9.23
CA THR A 282 -8.86 -2.55 10.49
C THR A 282 -9.09 -1.56 11.64
N VAL A 283 -8.87 -0.26 11.41
CA VAL A 283 -9.09 0.79 12.42
C VAL A 283 -10.56 0.87 12.82
N CYS A 284 -11.49 0.80 11.87
CA CYS A 284 -12.93 0.79 12.17
C CYS A 284 -13.33 -0.44 12.99
N THR A 285 -12.85 -1.64 12.64
CA THR A 285 -13.13 -2.87 13.39
C THR A 285 -12.59 -2.80 14.82
N ILE A 286 -11.37 -2.28 15.00
CA ILE A 286 -10.80 -2.06 16.33
C ILE A 286 -11.64 -1.05 17.13
N LEU A 287 -11.98 0.09 16.52
CA LEU A 287 -12.76 1.15 17.16
C LEU A 287 -14.17 0.70 17.52
N GLU A 288 -14.80 -0.15 16.72
CA GLU A 288 -16.11 -0.71 17.01
C GLU A 288 -16.12 -1.53 18.30
N GLN A 289 -15.05 -2.31 18.52
CA GLN A 289 -14.85 -3.09 19.72
C GLN A 289 -14.50 -2.21 20.93
N GLU A 290 -13.67 -1.17 20.74
CA GLU A 290 -13.23 -0.24 21.79
C GLU A 290 -14.31 0.76 22.20
N LEU A 291 -15.16 1.23 21.27
CA LEU A 291 -16.33 2.06 21.60
C LEU A 291 -17.34 1.32 22.49
N CYS A 292 -17.23 -0.01 22.58
CA CYS A 292 -17.95 -0.86 23.51
C CYS A 292 -17.14 -1.20 24.79
N GLY A 293 -15.91 -0.68 24.96
CA GLY A 293 -14.93 -1.09 26.00
C GLY A 293 -13.95 0.00 26.50
N THR A 294 -12.82 -0.43 27.09
CA THR A 294 -11.81 0.41 27.79
C THR A 294 -10.84 1.09 26.82
N LYS A 295 -10.44 2.34 27.09
CA LYS A 295 -9.62 3.22 26.20
C LYS A 295 -8.14 2.81 26.06
N ASN A 296 -7.82 1.67 25.43
CA ASN A 296 -6.44 1.19 25.27
C ASN A 296 -5.81 1.51 23.90
N LEU A 297 -6.61 1.96 22.93
CA LEU A 297 -6.15 2.24 21.56
C LEU A 297 -4.98 3.25 21.47
N LEU A 298 -4.93 4.26 22.37
CA LEU A 298 -3.88 5.28 22.33
C LEU A 298 -2.48 4.71 22.62
N GLU A 299 -2.34 3.65 23.42
CA GLU A 299 -1.03 3.08 23.73
C GLU A 299 -0.44 2.25 22.58
N CYS A 300 -1.30 1.56 21.82
CA CYS A 300 -0.92 0.73 20.67
C CYS A 300 -0.82 1.50 19.34
N SER A 301 -1.27 2.76 19.31
CA SER A 301 -1.38 3.59 18.11
C SER A 301 -0.05 4.17 17.57
N LYS A 302 1.08 3.88 18.20
CA LYS A 302 2.37 4.55 17.89
C LYS A 302 3.09 4.01 16.64
N ALA A 303 2.68 2.86 16.13
CA ALA A 303 3.28 2.20 14.98
C ALA A 303 2.27 1.20 14.38
N THR A 304 2.49 0.78 13.14
CA THR A 304 1.59 -0.15 12.42
C THR A 304 1.57 -1.52 13.11
N THR A 305 2.73 -1.99 13.57
CA THR A 305 2.86 -3.26 14.30
C THR A 305 2.07 -3.25 15.59
N GLY A 306 2.08 -2.12 16.32
CA GLY A 306 1.30 -1.93 17.54
C GLY A 306 -0.19 -2.13 17.31
N MET A 307 -0.72 -1.59 16.20
CA MET A 307 -2.13 -1.75 15.82
C MET A 307 -2.47 -3.18 15.46
N MET A 308 -1.61 -3.89 14.72
CA MET A 308 -1.83 -5.29 14.37
C MET A 308 -1.75 -6.20 15.60
N MET A 309 -0.82 -5.96 16.52
CA MET A 309 -0.78 -6.66 17.81
C MET A 309 -2.05 -6.41 18.64
N PHE A 310 -2.57 -5.17 18.62
CA PHE A 310 -3.81 -4.85 19.30
C PHE A 310 -5.00 -5.54 18.65
N TYR A 311 -5.11 -5.53 17.32
CA TYR A 311 -6.11 -6.27 16.58
C TYR A 311 -6.08 -7.76 16.94
N LEU A 312 -4.88 -8.36 16.94
CA LEU A 312 -4.69 -9.75 17.35
C LEU A 312 -5.17 -9.99 18.79
N SER A 313 -4.84 -9.10 19.74
CA SER A 313 -5.32 -9.27 21.11
C SER A 313 -6.84 -9.20 21.20
N GLN A 314 -7.49 -8.34 20.40
CA GLN A 314 -8.96 -8.29 20.33
C GLN A 314 -9.57 -9.59 19.79
N LEU A 315 -9.02 -10.14 18.70
CA LEU A 315 -9.47 -11.42 18.14
C LEU A 315 -9.40 -12.56 19.17
N LEU A 316 -8.49 -12.44 20.14
CA LEU A 316 -8.25 -13.42 21.19
C LEU A 316 -9.02 -13.14 22.49
N LYS A 317 -9.63 -11.95 22.67
CA LYS A 317 -10.27 -11.53 23.95
C LYS A 317 -11.41 -12.43 24.42
N HIS A 318 -12.16 -13.04 23.50
CA HIS A 318 -13.36 -13.84 23.81
C HIS A 318 -13.10 -15.35 23.89
N ARG A 319 -11.83 -15.78 23.94
CA ARG A 319 -11.49 -17.20 24.06
C ARG A 319 -11.48 -17.63 25.52
N ASP A 320 -11.98 -18.85 25.78
CA ASP A 320 -11.73 -19.53 27.05
C ASP A 320 -10.21 -19.69 27.20
N ARG A 321 -9.66 -19.19 28.32
CA ARG A 321 -8.21 -19.13 28.60
C ARG A 321 -7.61 -20.50 28.92
N ASP A 322 -8.29 -21.58 28.59
CA ASP A 322 -8.05 -22.88 29.23
C ASP A 322 -6.83 -23.63 28.67
N ASN A 323 -6.18 -23.15 27.59
CA ASN A 323 -4.88 -23.70 27.19
C ASN A 323 -3.97 -22.77 26.34
N PRO A 324 -3.11 -21.95 26.97
CA PRO A 324 -2.15 -21.07 26.26
C PRO A 324 -1.18 -21.81 25.32
N GLN A 325 -0.84 -23.06 25.64
CA GLN A 325 0.09 -23.87 24.84
C GLN A 325 -0.53 -24.27 23.50
N VAL A 326 -1.82 -24.60 23.47
CA VAL A 326 -2.56 -24.91 22.23
C VAL A 326 -2.64 -23.69 21.34
N LEU A 327 -2.89 -22.51 21.92
CA LEU A 327 -2.90 -21.25 21.16
C LEU A 327 -1.51 -20.93 20.58
N GLN A 328 -0.46 -21.08 21.38
CA GLN A 328 0.90 -20.86 20.92
C GLN A 328 1.27 -21.82 19.78
N GLN A 329 0.91 -23.10 19.89
CA GLN A 329 1.15 -24.09 18.84
C GLN A 329 0.37 -23.77 17.56
N PHE A 330 -0.91 -23.41 17.68
CA PHE A 330 -1.74 -23.00 16.55
C PHE A 330 -1.16 -21.75 15.86
N LEU A 331 -0.74 -20.75 16.64
CA LEU A 331 -0.12 -19.54 16.09
C LEU A 331 1.20 -19.84 15.39
N LEU A 332 2.03 -20.73 15.93
CA LEU A 332 3.27 -21.16 15.26
C LEU A 332 2.99 -21.79 13.89
N GLN A 333 1.98 -22.67 13.80
CA GLN A 333 1.55 -23.29 12.55
C GLN A 333 0.99 -22.27 11.56
N LEU A 334 0.16 -21.34 12.05
CA LEU A 334 -0.42 -20.26 11.24
C LEU A 334 0.66 -19.32 10.70
N CYS A 335 1.63 -18.95 11.54
CA CYS A 335 2.78 -18.13 11.16
C CYS A 335 3.65 -18.84 10.12
N SER A 336 3.86 -20.15 10.25
CA SER A 336 4.58 -20.95 9.26
C SER A 336 3.87 -20.97 7.90
N LEU A 337 2.55 -21.20 7.89
CA LEU A 337 1.73 -21.13 6.67
C LEU A 337 1.82 -19.74 6.02
N ALA A 338 1.71 -18.69 6.83
CA ALA A 338 1.80 -17.32 6.37
C ALA A 338 3.17 -17.02 5.71
N ALA A 339 4.26 -17.40 6.38
CA ALA A 339 5.62 -17.20 5.88
C ALA A 339 5.84 -17.95 4.57
N ASP A 340 5.49 -19.25 4.50
CA ASP A 340 5.59 -20.03 3.27
C ASP A 340 4.80 -19.40 2.12
N GLY A 341 3.59 -18.91 2.41
CA GLY A 341 2.77 -18.18 1.44
C GLY A 341 3.46 -16.90 0.93
N ILE A 342 4.06 -16.09 1.80
CA ILE A 342 4.80 -14.88 1.37
C ILE A 342 6.01 -15.25 0.49
N TRP A 343 6.76 -16.29 0.83
CA TRP A 343 7.90 -16.72 0.03
C TRP A 343 7.51 -17.23 -1.35
N LYS A 344 6.36 -17.92 -1.45
CA LYS A 344 5.80 -18.49 -2.68
C LYS A 344 4.82 -17.56 -3.42
N HIS A 345 4.64 -16.32 -2.96
CA HIS A 345 3.62 -15.38 -3.48
C HIS A 345 2.18 -15.94 -3.47
N LYS A 346 1.89 -16.86 -2.53
CA LYS A 346 0.63 -17.57 -2.39
C LYS A 346 -0.26 -16.92 -1.33
N VAL A 347 -1.50 -16.62 -1.72
CA VAL A 347 -2.52 -15.96 -0.87
C VAL A 347 -3.77 -16.82 -0.64
N LEU A 348 -3.95 -17.87 -1.44
CA LEU A 348 -5.01 -18.88 -1.30
C LEU A 348 -4.36 -20.20 -0.89
N PHE A 349 -4.94 -20.90 0.07
CA PHE A 349 -4.43 -22.16 0.61
C PHE A 349 -5.51 -23.24 0.51
N GLU A 350 -5.16 -24.41 0.01
CA GLU A 350 -6.09 -25.53 -0.10
C GLU A 350 -6.40 -26.12 1.27
N GLU A 351 -7.60 -26.69 1.44
CA GLU A 351 -7.99 -27.38 2.67
C GLU A 351 -6.99 -28.46 3.10
N LYS A 352 -6.39 -29.15 2.12
CA LYS A 352 -5.35 -30.15 2.38
C LYS A 352 -4.13 -29.51 3.07
N GLU A 353 -3.68 -28.34 2.60
CA GLU A 353 -2.55 -27.64 3.22
C GLU A 353 -2.87 -27.18 4.65
N ILE A 354 -4.10 -26.73 4.90
CA ILE A 354 -4.57 -26.37 6.25
C ILE A 354 -4.50 -27.58 7.19
N LYS A 355 -5.00 -28.74 6.75
CA LYS A 355 -4.94 -30.00 7.51
C LYS A 355 -3.51 -30.47 7.73
N ASP A 356 -2.67 -30.41 6.70
CA ASP A 356 -1.26 -30.77 6.76
C ASP A 356 -0.46 -29.86 7.72
N CYS A 357 -0.96 -28.63 7.99
CA CYS A 357 -0.42 -27.73 9.00
C CYS A 357 -0.93 -27.99 10.43
N GLY A 358 -1.94 -28.85 10.62
CA GLY A 358 -2.61 -29.02 11.92
C GLY A 358 -3.45 -27.80 12.33
N LEU A 359 -3.92 -27.01 11.36
CA LEU A 359 -4.76 -25.83 11.57
C LEU A 359 -6.26 -26.14 11.53
N ASP A 360 -6.64 -27.42 11.60
CA ASP A 360 -8.01 -27.94 11.50
C ASP A 360 -8.85 -27.73 12.78
N GLN A 361 -8.59 -26.66 13.52
CA GLN A 361 -9.31 -26.30 14.75
C GLN A 361 -10.51 -25.40 14.43
N PRO A 362 -11.76 -25.91 14.46
CA PRO A 362 -12.95 -25.16 14.01
C PRO A 362 -13.23 -23.92 14.85
N GLY A 363 -12.80 -23.93 16.12
CA GLY A 363 -12.95 -22.82 17.04
C GLY A 363 -11.91 -21.71 16.88
N LEU A 364 -10.81 -21.91 16.14
CA LEU A 364 -9.77 -20.89 15.97
C LEU A 364 -9.58 -20.44 14.52
N LEU A 365 -9.69 -21.37 13.57
CA LEU A 365 -9.42 -21.12 12.14
C LEU A 365 -10.22 -19.94 11.56
N PRO A 366 -11.54 -19.81 11.79
CA PRO A 366 -12.35 -18.75 11.19
C PRO A 366 -12.01 -17.34 11.67
N PHE A 367 -11.24 -17.20 12.76
CA PHE A 367 -10.79 -15.89 13.24
C PHE A 367 -9.62 -15.33 12.42
N PHE A 368 -8.91 -16.18 11.68
CA PHE A 368 -7.67 -15.81 10.98
C PHE A 368 -7.76 -16.01 9.48
N LEU A 369 -8.44 -17.08 9.06
CA LEU A 369 -8.63 -17.43 7.67
C LEU A 369 -10.12 -17.40 7.31
N ASN A 370 -10.42 -16.75 6.19
CA ASN A 370 -11.73 -16.79 5.57
C ASN A 370 -11.81 -18.00 4.65
N GLU A 371 -12.89 -18.75 4.80
CA GLU A 371 -13.24 -19.86 3.92
C GLU A 371 -13.89 -19.31 2.63
N ARG A 372 -13.38 -19.74 1.47
CA ARG A 372 -14.02 -19.57 0.17
C ARG A 372 -14.54 -20.93 -0.29
N ILE A 373 -15.86 -21.01 -0.38
CA ILE A 373 -16.53 -22.20 -0.92
C ILE A 373 -16.39 -22.14 -2.44
N PRO A 374 -15.85 -23.19 -3.09
CA PRO A 374 -15.76 -23.30 -4.55
C PRO A 374 -17.14 -23.17 -5.20
N LYS A 375 -17.17 -22.76 -6.48
CA LYS A 375 -18.44 -22.62 -7.21
C LYS A 375 -19.05 -24.01 -7.46
N GLU A 376 -20.38 -24.07 -7.56
CA GLU A 376 -21.09 -25.33 -7.90
C GLU A 376 -20.54 -25.90 -9.22
N GLY A 377 -19.90 -27.08 -9.15
CA GLY A 377 -19.33 -27.78 -10.31
C GLY A 377 -17.79 -27.81 -10.39
N GLU A 378 -17.06 -27.15 -9.47
CA GLU A 378 -15.61 -27.29 -9.34
C GLU A 378 -15.26 -28.52 -8.46
N ASP A 379 -14.36 -29.39 -8.94
CA ASP A 379 -13.86 -30.59 -8.21
C ASP A 379 -12.76 -30.25 -7.19
N HIS A 380 -12.51 -28.96 -6.98
CA HIS A 380 -11.49 -28.47 -6.05
C HIS A 380 -12.09 -28.32 -4.66
N GLY A 381 -11.38 -28.81 -3.63
CA GLY A 381 -11.80 -28.66 -2.24
C GLY A 381 -11.83 -27.20 -1.77
N THR A 382 -12.35 -26.98 -0.57
CA THR A 382 -12.42 -25.65 0.06
C THR A 382 -11.06 -24.94 0.04
N VAL A 383 -11.03 -23.65 -0.28
CA VAL A 383 -9.81 -22.82 -0.20
C VAL A 383 -9.94 -21.74 0.86
N TYR A 384 -8.81 -21.40 1.48
CA TYR A 384 -8.70 -20.49 2.61
C TYR A 384 -7.81 -19.32 2.25
N ALA A 385 -8.12 -18.14 2.78
CA ALA A 385 -7.29 -16.94 2.61
C ALA A 385 -7.22 -16.18 3.92
N PHE A 386 -6.08 -15.56 4.23
CA PHE A 386 -6.02 -14.57 5.31
C PHE A 386 -7.00 -13.43 5.02
N THR A 387 -7.58 -12.85 6.07
CA THR A 387 -8.53 -11.73 5.94
C THR A 387 -8.01 -10.61 5.05
N HIS A 388 -6.72 -10.32 5.12
CA HIS A 388 -6.03 -9.47 4.17
C HIS A 388 -4.54 -9.79 4.15
N LEU A 389 -3.84 -9.41 3.07
CA LEU A 389 -2.41 -9.69 2.91
C LEU A 389 -1.54 -9.13 4.05
N HIS A 390 -1.84 -7.93 4.56
CA HIS A 390 -1.07 -7.39 5.69
C HIS A 390 -1.13 -8.26 6.94
N LEU A 391 -2.22 -9.02 7.14
CA LEU A 391 -2.33 -9.95 8.25
C LEU A 391 -1.44 -11.18 8.01
N GLN A 392 -1.38 -11.66 6.76
CA GLN A 392 -0.44 -12.70 6.35
C GLN A 392 1.02 -12.24 6.51
N GLU A 393 1.36 -11.01 6.09
CA GLU A 393 2.71 -10.43 6.26
C GLU A 393 3.08 -10.26 7.74
N PHE A 394 2.11 -9.87 8.58
CA PHE A 394 2.29 -9.78 10.03
C PHE A 394 2.55 -11.16 10.66
N PHE A 395 1.76 -12.18 10.32
CA PHE A 395 2.00 -13.55 10.79
C PHE A 395 3.30 -14.15 10.24
N ALA A 396 3.69 -13.81 9.01
CA ALA A 396 4.99 -14.15 8.46
C ALA A 396 6.13 -13.49 9.26
N ALA A 397 5.97 -12.25 9.72
CA ALA A 397 6.96 -11.61 10.59
C ALA A 397 7.01 -12.28 11.98
N MET A 398 5.86 -12.65 12.54
CA MET A 398 5.77 -13.42 13.79
C MET A 398 6.46 -14.78 13.69
N PHE A 399 6.43 -15.45 12.52
CA PHE A 399 7.16 -16.69 12.30
C PHE A 399 8.63 -16.58 12.66
N TYR A 400 9.28 -15.48 12.26
CA TYR A 400 10.68 -15.21 12.54
C TYR A 400 10.92 -14.71 13.98
N ALA A 401 9.94 -14.04 14.60
CA ALA A 401 10.07 -13.45 15.92
C ALA A 401 9.80 -14.43 17.09
N LEU A 402 8.82 -15.33 16.96
CA LEU A 402 8.35 -16.19 18.07
C LEU A 402 9.45 -17.12 18.62
N GLU A 403 9.37 -17.51 19.88
CA GLU A 403 10.17 -18.64 20.40
C GLU A 403 9.48 -19.97 20.06
N GLY A 404 10.22 -20.93 19.53
CA GLY A 404 9.74 -22.29 19.23
C GLY A 404 10.87 -23.21 18.79
N ASP A 405 10.74 -24.51 19.03
CA ASP A 405 11.72 -25.51 18.61
C ASP A 405 11.79 -25.54 17.08
N GLY A 406 12.92 -25.09 16.54
CA GLY A 406 13.23 -25.18 15.11
C GLY A 406 13.20 -26.62 14.58
N GLU A 407 13.23 -27.62 15.46
CA GLU A 407 13.18 -29.06 15.13
C GLU A 407 11.78 -29.56 14.74
N MET A 408 10.69 -29.04 15.33
CA MET A 408 9.34 -29.53 15.02
C MET A 408 8.86 -29.00 13.65
N VAL A 409 9.23 -27.76 13.30
CA VAL A 409 8.82 -27.12 12.04
C VAL A 409 9.66 -27.58 10.84
N SER A 410 10.94 -27.91 11.05
CA SER A 410 11.85 -28.41 10.00
C SER A 410 11.52 -29.84 9.53
N SER A 411 10.78 -30.61 10.33
CA SER A 411 10.39 -31.99 10.00
C SER A 411 9.39 -32.14 8.84
N LEU A 412 8.74 -31.05 8.39
CA LEU A 412 7.75 -31.07 7.30
C LEU A 412 8.28 -30.56 5.93
N GLY A 413 9.59 -30.38 5.75
CA GLY A 413 10.16 -29.79 4.52
C GLY A 413 9.79 -28.31 4.33
N ARG A 414 9.45 -27.61 5.42
CA ARG A 414 8.98 -26.23 5.43
C ARG A 414 10.12 -25.22 5.52
N LEU A 415 9.80 -23.98 5.15
CA LEU A 415 10.67 -22.81 5.20
C LEU A 415 11.46 -22.75 6.52
N GLU A 416 12.77 -22.62 6.40
CA GLU A 416 13.68 -22.49 7.54
C GLU A 416 13.49 -21.14 8.25
N LYS A 417 13.43 -21.19 9.59
CA LYS A 417 13.32 -20.01 10.44
C LYS A 417 14.69 -19.35 10.62
N ASP A 418 15.08 -18.58 9.62
CA ASP A 418 16.33 -17.81 9.61
C ASP A 418 16.08 -16.33 9.24
N VAL A 419 16.30 -15.45 10.20
CA VAL A 419 16.17 -13.99 10.04
C VAL A 419 17.22 -13.45 9.06
N ASN A 420 18.45 -13.97 9.07
CA ASN A 420 19.50 -13.49 8.20
C ASN A 420 19.17 -13.81 6.73
N LYS A 421 18.67 -15.01 6.45
CA LYS A 421 18.18 -15.39 5.12
C LYS A 421 17.05 -14.48 4.61
N LEU A 422 16.10 -14.12 5.49
CA LEU A 422 15.04 -13.16 5.17
C LEU A 422 15.64 -11.79 4.78
N LEU A 423 16.52 -11.27 5.63
CA LEU A 423 17.13 -9.95 5.46
C LEU A 423 18.06 -9.87 4.25
N GLU A 424 18.83 -10.93 3.96
CA GLU A 424 19.65 -11.02 2.77
C GLU A 424 18.82 -11.04 1.49
N SER A 425 17.73 -11.82 1.48
CA SER A 425 16.81 -11.89 0.35
C SER A 425 16.19 -10.52 0.05
N TYR A 426 15.73 -9.83 1.10
CA TYR A 426 15.19 -8.48 1.01
C TYR A 426 16.22 -7.44 0.53
N SER A 427 17.48 -7.54 0.98
CA SER A 427 18.56 -6.67 0.49
C SER A 427 18.88 -6.90 -0.99
N LYS A 428 18.90 -8.16 -1.44
CA LYS A 428 19.33 -8.55 -2.79
C LYS A 428 18.28 -8.30 -3.87
N SER A 429 17.05 -8.75 -3.67
CA SER A 429 16.04 -8.74 -4.75
C SER A 429 14.58 -8.68 -4.29
N ARG A 430 14.26 -9.19 -3.09
CA ARG A 430 12.87 -9.35 -2.63
C ARG A 430 12.34 -8.13 -1.88
N LYS A 431 12.23 -6.99 -2.58
CA LYS A 431 11.70 -5.74 -1.99
C LYS A 431 10.23 -5.85 -1.57
N ASP A 432 9.50 -6.83 -2.09
CA ASP A 432 8.16 -7.20 -1.65
C ASP A 432 8.10 -7.66 -0.18
N LEU A 433 9.21 -8.13 0.41
CA LEU A 433 9.29 -8.50 1.83
C LEU A 433 9.31 -7.30 2.79
N ASN A 434 9.28 -6.08 2.27
CA ASN A 434 9.41 -4.86 3.06
C ASN A 434 8.43 -4.81 4.25
N VAL A 435 7.14 -5.09 4.02
CA VAL A 435 6.11 -5.03 5.07
C VAL A 435 6.38 -6.08 6.16
N THR A 436 6.74 -7.30 5.78
CA THR A 436 7.14 -8.37 6.71
C THR A 436 8.33 -7.94 7.56
N VAL A 437 9.36 -7.33 6.96
CA VAL A 437 10.54 -6.84 7.69
C VAL A 437 10.16 -5.67 8.62
N ARG A 438 9.29 -4.75 8.19
CA ARG A 438 8.77 -3.66 9.05
C ARG A 438 8.09 -4.22 10.31
N PHE A 439 7.18 -5.19 10.13
CA PHE A 439 6.52 -5.86 11.26
C PHE A 439 7.51 -6.58 12.17
N LEU A 440 8.53 -7.23 11.60
CA LEU A 440 9.55 -7.93 12.38
C LEU A 440 10.31 -6.96 13.30
N PHE A 441 10.71 -5.78 12.81
CA PHE A 441 11.31 -4.73 13.64
C PHE A 441 10.37 -4.28 14.77
N GLY A 442 9.09 -4.03 14.48
CA GLY A 442 8.13 -3.66 15.50
C GLY A 442 7.89 -4.75 16.55
N LEU A 443 7.88 -6.03 16.15
CA LEU A 443 7.62 -7.17 17.04
C LEU A 443 8.75 -7.39 18.05
N VAL A 444 9.99 -7.13 17.67
CA VAL A 444 11.16 -7.31 18.55
C VAL A 444 11.48 -6.11 19.45
N SER A 445 10.62 -5.07 19.43
CA SER A 445 10.73 -3.98 20.41
C SER A 445 10.46 -4.52 21.82
N GLN A 446 11.12 -3.94 22.82
CA GLN A 446 10.98 -4.32 24.22
C GLN A 446 9.52 -4.22 24.68
N LYS A 447 8.82 -3.18 24.24
CA LYS A 447 7.39 -2.99 24.55
C LYS A 447 6.52 -4.07 23.90
N SER A 448 6.81 -4.42 22.66
CA SER A 448 6.08 -5.46 21.92
C SER A 448 6.29 -6.84 22.53
N ILE A 449 7.54 -7.17 22.90
CA ILE A 449 7.88 -8.41 23.59
C ILE A 449 7.09 -8.52 24.89
N GLU A 450 7.09 -7.47 25.72
CA GLU A 450 6.33 -7.45 26.97
C GLU A 450 4.81 -7.53 26.76
N TYR A 451 4.29 -6.85 25.74
CA TYR A 451 2.87 -6.87 25.41
C TYR A 451 2.40 -8.25 24.93
N MET A 452 3.19 -8.89 24.05
CA MET A 452 2.91 -10.21 23.50
C MET A 452 2.91 -11.30 24.57
N ASP A 453 3.89 -11.26 25.47
CA ASP A 453 3.99 -12.23 26.58
C ASP A 453 2.83 -12.05 27.57
N LYS A 454 2.53 -10.81 27.99
CA LYS A 454 1.49 -10.53 29.00
C LYS A 454 0.06 -10.68 28.47
N THR A 455 -0.21 -10.28 27.23
CA THR A 455 -1.58 -10.17 26.69
C THR A 455 -1.97 -11.40 25.89
N ILE A 456 -1.05 -11.91 25.07
CA ILE A 456 -1.32 -12.99 24.11
C ILE A 456 -0.74 -14.33 24.60
N GLY A 457 0.24 -14.29 25.52
CA GLY A 457 0.89 -15.50 26.05
C GLY A 457 1.95 -16.08 25.10
N CYS A 458 2.47 -15.27 24.17
CA CYS A 458 3.47 -15.70 23.20
C CYS A 458 4.83 -15.07 23.51
N ARG A 459 5.87 -15.90 23.56
CA ARG A 459 7.24 -15.43 23.76
C ARG A 459 7.90 -15.09 22.43
N ILE A 460 8.66 -14.00 22.42
CA ILE A 460 9.44 -13.52 21.27
C ILE A 460 10.93 -13.67 21.61
N SER A 461 11.69 -14.20 20.67
CA SER A 461 13.12 -14.44 20.85
C SER A 461 13.88 -13.12 20.86
N PRO A 462 14.74 -12.86 21.87
CA PRO A 462 15.58 -11.65 21.88
C PRO A 462 16.70 -11.72 20.83
N ARG A 463 17.01 -12.90 20.28
CA ARG A 463 18.12 -13.09 19.31
C ARG A 463 17.91 -12.29 18.02
N ALA A 464 16.68 -12.30 17.49
CA ALA A 464 16.33 -11.59 16.26
C ALA A 464 16.66 -10.08 16.35
N ARG A 465 16.51 -9.48 17.53
CA ARG A 465 16.82 -8.06 17.77
C ARG A 465 18.29 -7.72 17.50
N GLU A 466 19.21 -8.57 17.94
CA GLU A 466 20.65 -8.36 17.73
C GLU A 466 21.03 -8.54 16.26
N GLU A 467 20.43 -9.52 15.59
CA GLU A 467 20.64 -9.78 14.15
C GLU A 467 20.15 -8.60 13.30
N LEU A 468 18.96 -8.07 13.61
CA LEU A 468 18.38 -6.90 12.93
C LEU A 468 19.25 -5.65 13.10
N LEU A 469 19.80 -5.42 14.30
CA LEU A 469 20.73 -4.30 14.53
C LEU A 469 22.01 -4.44 13.70
N LYS A 470 22.65 -5.61 13.76
CA LYS A 470 23.88 -5.89 13.00
C LYS A 470 23.66 -5.73 11.50
N TRP A 471 22.55 -6.26 10.99
CA TRP A 471 22.19 -6.14 9.59
C TRP A 471 21.96 -4.68 9.18
N LEU A 472 21.22 -3.90 9.97
CA LEU A 472 20.93 -2.49 9.65
C LEU A 472 22.21 -1.64 9.61
N GLN A 473 23.16 -1.90 10.51
CA GLN A 473 24.48 -1.25 10.54
C GLN A 473 25.39 -1.69 9.37
N GLY A 474 25.15 -2.87 8.79
CA GLY A 474 25.89 -3.41 7.64
C GLY A 474 25.27 -3.09 6.27
N ARG A 475 23.96 -2.84 6.22
CA ARG A 475 23.13 -2.70 5.00
C ARG A 475 23.68 -1.72 3.98
N HIS A 476 24.31 -0.64 4.45
CA HIS A 476 24.75 0.49 3.62
C HIS A 476 26.28 0.59 3.50
N ARG A 477 27.03 -0.45 3.92
CA ARG A 477 28.50 -0.49 3.82
C ARG A 477 29.01 -0.89 2.42
N GLY A 478 28.15 -1.42 1.56
CA GLY A 478 28.54 -2.08 0.30
C GLY A 478 28.91 -1.17 -0.88
N LEU A 479 28.88 0.15 -0.74
CA LEU A 479 29.08 1.09 -1.88
C LEU A 479 30.07 2.24 -1.60
N SER A 480 30.57 2.36 -0.38
CA SER A 480 31.49 3.44 0.00
C SER A 480 32.94 3.01 -0.18
N HIS A 481 33.66 3.66 -1.10
CA HIS A 481 35.13 3.62 -1.13
C HIS A 481 35.69 4.06 0.23
N LEU A 482 36.84 3.49 0.62
CA LEU A 482 37.55 3.84 1.86
C LEU A 482 37.70 5.38 1.97
N GLY A 483 36.96 6.00 2.89
CA GLY A 483 37.04 7.45 3.17
C GLY A 483 35.79 8.28 2.82
N GLN A 484 34.73 7.70 2.24
CA GLN A 484 33.47 8.42 2.02
C GLN A 484 32.53 8.32 3.23
N ALA A 485 31.79 9.39 3.50
CA ALA A 485 30.80 9.46 4.57
C ALA A 485 29.70 8.40 4.37
N LEU A 486 29.38 7.64 5.43
CA LEU A 486 28.34 6.62 5.38
C LEU A 486 26.98 7.32 5.36
N LYS A 487 26.22 7.10 4.29
CA LYS A 487 24.92 7.73 4.07
C LYS A 487 23.76 6.74 4.12
N VAL A 488 22.61 7.19 4.59
CA VAL A 488 21.33 6.47 4.49
C VAL A 488 20.51 7.07 3.35
N SER A 489 20.19 6.25 2.35
CA SER A 489 19.46 6.69 1.16
C SER A 489 18.14 5.96 0.90
N GLU A 490 17.76 5.04 1.78
CA GLU A 490 16.54 4.24 1.63
C GLU A 490 15.55 4.58 2.74
N MET A 491 14.31 4.92 2.35
CA MET A 491 13.28 5.33 3.30
C MET A 491 12.91 4.21 4.29
N ASP A 492 13.07 2.96 3.86
CA ASP A 492 12.80 1.76 4.66
C ASP A 492 13.61 1.70 5.96
N THR A 493 14.84 2.22 5.99
CA THR A 493 15.63 2.30 7.23
C THR A 493 14.88 3.10 8.29
N PHE A 494 14.27 4.22 7.91
CA PHE A 494 13.53 5.06 8.85
C PHE A 494 12.22 4.40 9.29
N HIS A 495 11.53 3.69 8.40
CA HIS A 495 10.33 2.93 8.75
C HIS A 495 10.61 1.83 9.77
N PHE A 496 11.72 1.10 9.61
CA PHE A 496 12.11 0.04 10.54
C PHE A 496 12.37 0.59 11.95
N LEU A 497 13.12 1.69 12.03
CA LEU A 497 13.41 2.35 13.30
C LEU A 497 12.16 2.96 13.93
N PHE A 498 11.25 3.48 13.11
CA PHE A 498 9.97 4.01 13.56
C PHE A 498 9.05 2.91 14.10
N GLU A 499 8.97 1.75 13.45
CA GLU A 499 8.22 0.59 13.94
C GLU A 499 8.82 0.03 15.24
N MET A 500 10.15 0.00 15.36
CA MET A 500 10.84 -0.35 16.60
C MET A 500 10.53 0.64 17.74
N ASN A 501 10.37 1.93 17.41
CA ASN A 501 9.98 3.02 18.31
C ASN A 501 10.81 3.10 19.61
N GLU A 502 12.12 2.87 19.49
CA GLU A 502 13.06 2.90 20.61
C GLU A 502 14.23 3.84 20.32
N LYS A 503 14.36 4.89 21.13
CA LYS A 503 15.42 5.89 21.01
C LYS A 503 16.83 5.27 21.02
N SER A 504 17.13 4.40 21.98
CA SER A 504 18.46 3.81 22.13
C SER A 504 18.83 2.91 20.94
N PHE A 505 17.85 2.18 20.40
CA PHE A 505 18.05 1.37 19.21
C PHE A 505 18.31 2.24 17.98
N ALA A 506 17.50 3.29 17.77
CA ALA A 506 17.69 4.24 16.67
C ALA A 506 19.06 4.93 16.72
N GLN A 507 19.51 5.38 17.89
CA GLN A 507 20.84 5.96 18.07
C GLN A 507 21.96 4.96 17.73
N SER A 508 21.83 3.70 18.17
CA SER A 508 22.82 2.66 17.89
C SER A 508 22.86 2.27 16.41
N ALA A 509 21.70 2.19 15.76
CA ALA A 509 21.58 1.87 14.34
C ALA A 509 22.13 3.00 13.45
N LEU A 510 21.83 4.25 13.79
CA LEU A 510 22.21 5.43 12.99
C LEU A 510 23.61 5.95 13.30
N GLY A 511 24.22 5.55 14.43
CA GLY A 511 25.46 6.15 14.94
C GLY A 511 26.70 6.03 14.04
N HIS A 512 26.67 5.14 13.04
CA HIS A 512 27.76 5.02 12.04
C HIS A 512 27.55 5.88 10.80
N PHE A 513 26.34 6.42 10.60
CA PHE A 513 25.98 7.23 9.45
C PHE A 513 26.09 8.72 9.79
N THR A 514 26.47 9.53 8.81
CA THR A 514 26.62 10.99 8.97
C THR A 514 25.78 11.78 7.99
N ASP A 515 25.21 11.12 6.98
CA ASP A 515 24.56 11.77 5.86
C ASP A 515 23.22 11.09 5.55
N LEU A 516 22.22 11.90 5.22
CA LEU A 516 20.95 11.46 4.64
C LEU A 516 20.88 11.95 3.21
N ASP A 517 20.50 11.06 2.29
CA ASP A 517 20.41 11.35 0.85
C ASP A 517 19.19 10.65 0.25
N LEU A 518 18.06 11.35 0.19
CA LEU A 518 16.84 10.85 -0.43
C LEU A 518 16.62 11.52 -1.78
N GLN A 519 16.28 10.72 -2.79
CA GLN A 519 16.07 11.15 -4.16
C GLN A 519 14.69 10.72 -4.66
N ASP A 520 14.01 11.59 -5.38
CA ASP A 520 12.75 11.36 -6.10
C ASP A 520 11.67 10.62 -5.27
N THR A 521 11.63 10.89 -3.96
CA THR A 521 10.77 10.18 -3.01
C THR A 521 9.50 10.98 -2.71
N LYS A 522 8.32 10.40 -2.97
CA LYS A 522 7.02 10.93 -2.54
C LYS A 522 6.85 10.65 -1.03
N LEU A 523 7.05 11.65 -0.17
CA LEU A 523 6.96 11.51 1.29
C LEU A 523 5.52 11.70 1.77
N THR A 524 4.87 10.59 2.11
CA THR A 524 3.58 10.56 2.81
C THR A 524 3.72 11.10 4.24
N LEU A 525 2.60 11.37 4.91
CA LEU A 525 2.62 11.78 6.32
C LEU A 525 3.34 10.73 7.19
N TYR A 526 3.10 9.43 6.95
CA TYR A 526 3.78 8.35 7.66
C TYR A 526 5.30 8.38 7.43
N ASP A 527 5.75 8.63 6.19
CA ASP A 527 7.18 8.78 5.88
C ASP A 527 7.80 9.97 6.63
N GLN A 528 7.11 11.10 6.65
CA GLN A 528 7.57 12.30 7.35
C GLN A 528 7.65 12.07 8.87
N MET A 529 6.72 11.31 9.45
CA MET A 529 6.76 10.94 10.88
C MET A 529 7.94 10.01 11.19
N ALA A 530 8.15 8.99 10.37
CA ALA A 530 9.27 8.06 10.51
C ALA A 530 10.63 8.77 10.36
N LEU A 531 10.74 9.65 9.36
CA LEU A 531 11.91 10.49 9.14
C LEU A 531 12.15 11.41 10.34
N SER A 532 11.12 12.12 10.79
CA SER A 532 11.19 13.03 11.95
C SER A 532 11.66 12.31 13.21
N PHE A 533 11.10 11.13 13.52
CA PHE A 533 11.52 10.31 14.66
C PHE A 533 13.02 9.99 14.60
N CYS A 534 13.51 9.56 13.44
CA CYS A 534 14.91 9.18 13.27
C CYS A 534 15.85 10.39 13.37
N LEU A 535 15.50 11.51 12.72
CA LEU A 535 16.30 12.74 12.77
C LEU A 535 16.48 13.27 14.20
N GLN A 536 15.47 13.13 15.05
CA GLN A 536 15.54 13.51 16.47
C GLN A 536 16.49 12.62 17.30
N HIS A 537 16.91 11.49 16.75
CA HIS A 537 17.73 10.48 17.42
C HIS A 537 19.03 10.18 16.66
N TRP A 538 19.42 11.06 15.74
CA TRP A 538 20.61 10.91 14.90
C TRP A 538 21.68 11.95 15.27
N ASP A 539 22.38 11.69 16.37
CA ASP A 539 23.33 12.63 16.96
C ASP A 539 24.50 12.99 16.01
N GLY A 540 24.91 12.06 15.14
CA GLY A 540 26.01 12.23 14.18
C GLY A 540 25.63 12.81 12.81
N LEU A 541 24.37 13.19 12.58
CA LEU A 541 23.91 13.65 11.26
C LEU A 541 24.51 15.03 10.92
N GLY A 542 25.42 15.07 9.95
CA GLY A 542 26.08 16.28 9.47
C GLY A 542 25.45 16.90 8.23
N CYS A 543 24.83 16.08 7.37
CA CYS A 543 24.29 16.53 6.08
C CYS A 543 22.95 15.86 5.74
N ILE A 544 22.00 16.65 5.26
CA ILE A 544 20.74 16.20 4.68
C ILE A 544 20.68 16.69 3.23
N THR A 545 20.46 15.76 2.31
CA THR A 545 20.17 16.04 0.90
C THR A 545 18.83 15.41 0.55
N LEU A 546 17.87 16.24 0.17
CA LEU A 546 16.59 15.82 -0.39
C LEU A 546 16.51 16.39 -1.81
N GLN A 547 16.45 15.51 -2.80
CA GLN A 547 16.42 15.87 -4.22
C GLN A 547 15.18 15.29 -4.88
N GLY A 548 14.35 16.11 -5.52
CA GLY A 548 13.10 15.65 -6.16
C GLY A 548 12.03 15.12 -5.20
N CYS A 549 12.24 15.22 -3.87
CA CYS A 549 11.30 14.72 -2.88
C CYS A 549 10.08 15.63 -2.77
N SER A 550 8.86 15.07 -2.81
CA SER A 550 7.62 15.82 -2.58
C SER A 550 7.05 15.52 -1.19
N PHE A 551 6.55 16.55 -0.51
CA PHE A 551 5.92 16.43 0.80
C PHE A 551 4.41 16.48 0.66
N HIS A 552 3.76 15.31 0.73
CA HIS A 552 2.31 15.26 0.67
C HIS A 552 1.72 15.54 2.05
N TRP A 553 0.98 16.65 2.16
CA TRP A 553 0.04 16.89 3.25
C TRP A 553 -1.36 16.60 2.77
N GLN A 554 -2.07 15.76 3.52
CA GLN A 554 -3.45 15.44 3.26
C GLN A 554 -4.27 16.36 4.15
N ASP A 555 -4.81 17.42 3.54
CA ASP A 555 -5.69 18.36 4.20
C ASP A 555 -6.93 17.63 4.73
N PRO A 556 -7.26 17.75 6.03
CA PRO A 556 -8.54 17.27 6.56
C PRO A 556 -9.80 17.88 5.90
N GLU A 557 -9.72 18.97 5.13
CA GLU A 557 -10.87 19.69 4.55
C GLU A 557 -10.75 20.13 3.06
N ALA A 558 -9.59 20.05 2.39
CA ALA A 558 -9.49 20.41 0.96
C ALA A 558 -9.79 19.23 0.04
N GLU A 559 -11.08 18.95 -0.14
CA GLU A 559 -11.65 18.46 -1.39
C GLU A 559 -13.17 18.73 -1.34
N LEU A 560 -13.55 20.01 -1.23
CA LEU A 560 -14.90 20.42 -1.59
C LEU A 560 -14.97 20.44 -3.12
N ASP A 561 -15.51 19.35 -3.68
CA ASP A 561 -15.82 19.17 -5.09
C ASP A 561 -16.50 20.42 -5.68
N ALA A 562 -15.87 21.03 -6.69
CA ALA A 562 -16.39 22.16 -7.44
C ALA A 562 -17.52 21.77 -8.45
N SER A 563 -18.27 20.70 -8.19
CA SER A 563 -19.19 20.12 -9.19
C SER A 563 -20.59 19.76 -8.70
N VAL A 564 -21.01 20.17 -7.49
CA VAL A 564 -22.42 20.02 -7.09
C VAL A 564 -23.19 21.34 -7.29
N PRO A 565 -24.00 21.47 -8.35
CA PRO A 565 -25.00 22.53 -8.39
C PRO A 565 -26.12 22.16 -7.40
N CYS A 566 -26.15 22.82 -6.24
CA CYS A 566 -27.30 22.76 -5.35
C CYS A 566 -28.51 23.43 -6.02
N SER A 567 -29.29 22.64 -6.75
CA SER A 567 -30.60 23.04 -7.27
C SER A 567 -31.74 22.48 -6.42
N GLY A 568 -32.54 23.37 -5.83
CA GLY A 568 -33.85 23.10 -5.19
C GLY A 568 -33.71 22.48 -3.79
N VAL A 569 -34.22 23.09 -2.72
CA VAL A 569 -35.64 23.38 -2.51
C VAL A 569 -35.80 24.69 -1.72
N SER A 570 -36.62 25.59 -2.26
CA SER A 570 -37.15 26.76 -1.57
C SER A 570 -38.29 26.31 -0.65
N GLY A 571 -38.24 26.64 0.64
CA GLY A 571 -39.27 26.23 1.60
C GLY A 571 -39.06 26.77 3.02
N ALA A 572 -39.38 28.05 3.21
CA ALA A 572 -39.87 28.73 4.42
C ALA A 572 -39.44 28.26 5.84
N GLY A 573 -38.76 29.18 6.55
CA GLY A 573 -39.09 29.52 7.95
C GLY A 573 -38.27 28.84 9.05
N GLY A 574 -37.20 29.50 9.51
CA GLY A 574 -36.50 29.16 10.75
C GLY A 574 -35.21 29.96 10.92
N HIS A 575 -35.00 30.54 12.11
CA HIS A 575 -33.96 31.52 12.46
C HIS A 575 -32.52 31.19 12.02
N PRO A 576 -31.66 32.21 11.76
CA PRO A 576 -30.24 32.02 11.46
C PRO A 576 -29.49 31.64 12.73
N GLY A 577 -29.45 30.34 13.04
CA GLY A 577 -28.61 29.77 14.07
C GLY A 577 -27.16 29.71 13.60
N ALA A 578 -26.32 30.55 14.20
CA ALA A 578 -24.86 30.43 14.30
C ALA A 578 -24.17 29.68 13.14
N LEU A 579 -23.86 30.42 12.07
CA LEU A 579 -22.68 30.11 11.26
C LEU A 579 -21.48 30.11 12.21
N ALA A 580 -21.14 28.92 12.72
CA ALA A 580 -19.83 28.69 13.30
C ALA A 580 -18.84 28.96 12.17
N VAL A 581 -18.27 30.17 12.20
CA VAL A 581 -17.01 30.47 11.54
C VAL A 581 -16.02 29.48 12.13
N ARG A 582 -15.92 28.29 11.54
CA ARG A 582 -14.82 27.36 11.78
C ARG A 582 -13.58 28.18 11.46
N ARG A 583 -12.80 28.53 12.50
CA ARG A 583 -11.43 29.00 12.31
C ARG A 583 -10.79 27.99 11.39
N ARG A 584 -10.43 28.43 10.19
CA ARG A 584 -9.51 27.73 9.31
C ARG A 584 -8.23 27.59 10.15
N GLU A 585 -8.02 26.45 10.79
CA GLU A 585 -6.72 26.13 11.35
C GLU A 585 -5.76 26.16 10.16
N GLU A 586 -4.83 27.12 10.15
CA GLU A 586 -3.86 27.27 9.08
C GLU A 586 -3.13 25.93 8.92
N LEU A 587 -3.22 25.34 7.73
CA LEU A 587 -2.61 24.05 7.42
C LEU A 587 -1.13 24.09 7.79
N PRO A 588 -0.62 23.10 8.55
CA PRO A 588 0.80 23.01 8.83
C PRO A 588 1.56 22.95 7.50
N CYS A 589 2.63 23.74 7.42
CA CYS A 589 3.52 23.74 6.27
C CYS A 589 4.00 22.31 5.91
N PRO A 590 4.15 21.98 4.61
CA PRO A 590 4.51 20.63 4.19
C PRO A 590 5.77 20.04 4.81
N ILE A 591 6.74 20.88 5.15
CA ILE A 591 8.03 20.46 5.75
C ILE A 591 8.06 20.67 7.27
N HIS A 592 6.92 20.95 7.92
CA HIS A 592 6.85 21.27 9.34
C HIS A 592 7.49 20.18 10.22
N LEU A 593 7.19 18.89 9.95
CA LEU A 593 7.76 17.76 10.71
C LEU A 593 9.28 17.67 10.54
N LEU A 594 9.77 17.89 9.31
CA LEU A 594 11.21 17.95 9.03
C LEU A 594 11.84 19.09 9.85
N CYS A 595 11.37 20.32 9.70
CA CYS A 595 11.91 21.48 10.41
C CYS A 595 11.86 21.30 11.93
N ARG A 596 10.75 20.77 12.47
CA ARG A 596 10.59 20.48 13.90
C ARG A 596 11.63 19.47 14.39
N ALA A 597 11.87 18.40 13.63
CA ALA A 597 12.88 17.40 13.99
C ALA A 597 14.30 17.98 14.02
N LEU A 598 14.60 18.90 13.09
CA LEU A 598 15.92 19.53 13.00
C LEU A 598 16.19 20.55 14.12
N ARG A 599 15.16 21.09 14.79
CA ARG A 599 15.33 22.07 15.90
C ARG A 599 15.96 21.49 17.17
N HIS A 600 16.20 20.19 17.25
CA HIS A 600 16.82 19.58 18.42
C HIS A 600 18.25 20.13 18.67
N ARG A 601 18.50 20.63 19.89
CA ARG A 601 19.74 21.34 20.26
C ARG A 601 21.02 20.51 20.20
N GLY A 602 20.93 19.18 20.22
CA GLY A 602 22.08 18.27 20.08
C GLY A 602 22.40 17.88 18.63
N SER A 603 21.73 18.45 17.64
CA SER A 603 21.96 18.16 16.22
C SER A 603 23.37 18.58 15.77
N ALA A 604 24.09 17.65 15.13
CA ALA A 604 25.37 17.92 14.47
C ALA A 604 25.20 18.52 13.05
N LEU A 605 23.96 18.78 12.62
CA LEU A 605 23.66 19.16 11.24
C LEU A 605 24.35 20.46 10.84
N ARG A 606 25.09 20.39 9.74
CA ARG A 606 25.81 21.53 9.13
C ARG A 606 25.24 21.91 7.77
N VAL A 607 24.73 20.94 7.02
CA VAL A 607 24.32 21.12 5.61
C VAL A 607 22.90 20.62 5.42
N LEU A 608 22.02 21.46 4.88
CA LEU A 608 20.68 21.09 4.43
C LEU A 608 20.53 21.46 2.95
N ARG A 609 20.27 20.48 2.10
CA ARG A 609 19.98 20.67 0.67
C ARG A 609 18.58 20.19 0.36
N LEU A 610 17.77 21.09 -0.19
CA LEU A 610 16.41 20.83 -0.65
C LEU A 610 16.35 21.22 -2.14
N GLN A 611 16.48 20.25 -3.03
CA GLN A 611 16.56 20.48 -4.48
C GLN A 611 15.31 19.90 -5.15
N TRP A 612 14.61 20.70 -5.95
CA TRP A 612 13.39 20.30 -6.66
C TRP A 612 12.32 19.69 -5.75
N CYS A 613 12.19 20.18 -4.52
CA CYS A 613 11.27 19.64 -3.50
C CYS A 613 9.84 20.21 -3.54
N ARG A 614 9.53 21.08 -4.51
CA ARG A 614 8.25 21.78 -4.68
C ARG A 614 7.87 22.60 -3.44
N LEU A 615 8.82 23.34 -2.90
CA LEU A 615 8.65 24.18 -1.73
C LEU A 615 7.72 25.37 -2.02
N SER A 616 6.80 25.65 -1.09
CA SER A 616 5.88 26.79 -1.12
C SER A 616 6.41 27.96 -0.28
N GLU A 617 5.72 29.10 -0.34
CA GLU A 617 6.01 30.25 0.54
C GLU A 617 5.93 29.90 2.04
N SER A 618 4.97 29.05 2.44
CA SER A 618 4.87 28.59 3.83
C SER A 618 6.06 27.72 4.25
N CYS A 619 6.68 26.98 3.32
CA CYS A 619 7.95 26.29 3.56
C CYS A 619 9.08 27.27 3.87
N CYS A 620 9.15 28.41 3.18
CA CYS A 620 10.15 29.44 3.47
C CYS A 620 10.00 30.02 4.89
N ALA A 621 8.77 30.20 5.38
CA ALA A 621 8.53 30.65 6.75
C ALA A 621 9.06 29.64 7.80
N GLU A 622 8.79 28.34 7.62
CA GLU A 622 9.31 27.30 8.53
C GLU A 622 10.83 27.17 8.48
N LEU A 623 11.43 27.30 7.29
CA LEU A 623 12.88 27.34 7.12
C LEU A 623 13.49 28.57 7.78
N ALA A 624 12.86 29.74 7.67
CA ALA A 624 13.30 30.96 8.34
C ALA A 624 13.30 30.79 9.87
N ALA A 625 12.25 30.18 10.43
CA ALA A 625 12.18 29.85 11.85
C ALA A 625 13.26 28.84 12.26
N LEU A 626 13.49 27.80 11.45
CA LEU A 626 14.58 26.84 11.67
C LEU A 626 15.94 27.55 11.68
N LEU A 627 16.22 28.42 10.71
CA LEU A 627 17.47 29.17 10.61
C LEU A 627 17.74 30.07 11.82
N ALA A 628 16.68 30.63 12.41
CA ALA A 628 16.79 31.49 13.58
C ALA A 628 17.16 30.72 14.86
N GLU A 629 16.71 29.47 14.97
CA GLU A 629 16.84 28.67 16.19
C GLU A 629 17.98 27.64 16.13
N HIS A 630 18.38 27.20 14.93
CA HIS A 630 19.29 26.06 14.78
C HIS A 630 20.75 26.40 15.18
N PRO A 631 21.35 25.66 16.13
CA PRO A 631 22.64 26.04 16.72
C PRO A 631 23.86 25.77 15.83
N GLY A 632 23.71 25.00 14.74
CA GLY A 632 24.84 24.47 13.96
C GLY A 632 24.77 24.61 12.45
N LEU A 633 23.64 25.05 11.88
CA LEU A 633 23.38 24.96 10.44
C LEU A 633 24.20 26.02 9.72
N ALA A 634 25.13 25.59 8.86
CA ALA A 634 26.13 26.44 8.23
C ALA A 634 25.88 26.63 6.73
N GLN A 635 25.18 25.69 6.09
CA GLN A 635 24.89 25.70 4.67
C GLN A 635 23.45 25.28 4.39
N LEU A 636 22.76 26.09 3.59
CA LEU A 636 21.42 25.83 3.07
C LEU A 636 21.47 25.97 1.55
N GLU A 637 21.01 24.95 0.84
CA GLU A 637 20.89 24.98 -0.62
C GLU A 637 19.42 24.72 -1.01
N LEU A 638 18.82 25.66 -1.72
CA LEU A 638 17.44 25.58 -2.19
C LEU A 638 17.40 25.58 -3.71
N GLY A 639 17.21 24.40 -4.30
CA GLY A 639 17.13 24.23 -5.76
C GLY A 639 15.70 24.22 -6.26
N ASP A 640 14.89 25.25 -5.97
CA ASP A 640 13.48 25.29 -6.36
C ASP A 640 13.10 26.54 -7.15
N SER A 641 12.25 26.35 -8.16
CA SER A 641 11.81 27.42 -9.07
C SER A 641 10.59 28.19 -8.54
N SER A 642 9.93 27.70 -7.49
CA SER A 642 8.65 28.21 -7.01
C SER A 642 8.71 29.13 -5.77
N LEU A 643 9.90 29.44 -5.24
CA LEU A 643 10.01 30.17 -3.97
C LEU A 643 9.44 31.61 -4.02
N GLY A 644 9.55 32.28 -5.17
CA GLY A 644 9.08 33.65 -5.39
C GLY A 644 9.74 34.71 -4.49
N ASP A 645 9.41 35.98 -4.73
CA ASP A 645 9.97 37.10 -3.95
C ASP A 645 9.54 37.08 -2.48
N SER A 646 8.31 36.64 -2.22
CA SER A 646 7.75 36.54 -0.87
C SER A 646 8.47 35.48 -0.03
N GLY A 647 8.72 34.30 -0.59
CA GLY A 647 9.48 33.24 0.06
C GLY A 647 10.91 33.68 0.39
N VAL A 648 11.59 34.36 -0.54
CA VAL A 648 12.94 34.91 -0.30
C VAL A 648 12.93 35.95 0.81
N ARG A 649 11.92 36.82 0.87
CA ARG A 649 11.77 37.82 1.94
C ARG A 649 11.66 37.16 3.32
N LEU A 650 10.86 36.11 3.45
CA LEU A 650 10.71 35.35 4.70
C LEU A 650 12.04 34.72 5.13
N LEU A 651 12.78 34.11 4.20
CA LEU A 651 14.12 33.58 4.48
C LEU A 651 15.07 34.68 4.97
N CYS A 652 15.04 35.87 4.35
CA CYS A 652 15.84 37.02 4.80
C CYS A 652 15.50 37.46 6.22
N GLU A 653 14.25 37.34 6.67
CA GLU A 653 13.87 37.65 8.05
C GLU A 653 14.52 36.68 9.04
N GLY A 654 14.53 35.38 8.73
CA GLY A 654 15.23 34.36 9.51
C GLY A 654 16.75 34.61 9.57
N LEU A 655 17.37 34.98 8.43
CA LEU A 655 18.81 35.26 8.36
C LEU A 655 19.25 36.50 9.15
N ARG A 656 18.36 37.49 9.32
CA ARG A 656 18.64 38.69 10.12
C ARG A 656 18.64 38.42 11.62
N THR A 657 18.15 37.25 12.06
CA THR A 657 18.11 36.94 13.47
C THR A 657 19.54 36.71 14.01
N PRO A 658 19.88 37.25 15.20
CA PRO A 658 21.21 37.10 15.77
C PRO A 658 21.64 35.65 16.05
N GLY A 659 20.68 34.73 16.14
CA GLY A 659 20.90 33.30 16.35
C GLY A 659 21.35 32.54 15.10
N CYS A 660 21.17 33.12 13.90
CA CYS A 660 21.49 32.46 12.66
C CYS A 660 23.00 32.28 12.48
N ARG A 661 23.44 31.04 12.20
CA ARG A 661 24.85 30.69 11.98
C ARG A 661 25.17 30.30 10.53
N LEU A 662 24.25 30.56 9.63
CA LEU A 662 24.39 30.23 8.22
C LEU A 662 25.54 31.02 7.60
N ARG A 663 26.42 30.34 6.88
CA ARG A 663 27.56 30.93 6.16
C ARG A 663 27.39 30.86 4.65
N VAL A 664 26.65 29.85 4.17
CA VAL A 664 26.41 29.61 2.75
C VAL A 664 24.91 29.46 2.54
N LEU A 665 24.36 30.29 1.67
CA LEU A 665 23.02 30.14 1.10
C LEU A 665 23.20 30.02 -0.42
N ARG A 666 22.66 28.97 -1.03
CA ARG A 666 22.66 28.79 -2.49
C ARG A 666 21.24 28.62 -3.01
#